data_AF-A0A820DX52-F1
#
_entry.id   AF-A0A820DX52-F1
#
_cell.length_a   1.000
_cell.length_b   1.000
_cell.length_c   1.000
_cell.angle_alpha   90.00
_cell.angle_beta   90.00
_cell.angle_gamma   90.00
#
_symmetry.space_group_name_H-M   'P 1'
#
loop_
_entity.id
_entity.type
_entity.pdbx_description
1 polymer ?
#
loop_
_entity_poly.entity_id
_entity_poly.type
_entity_poly.pdbx_seq_one_letter_code
_entity_poly.pdbx_strand_id
1 'polypeptide(L)'
;MNTHKSQLEDLPNELLSEILRNLDARDVFRAFYQVNSRFNELIQSFQHLQLTFHMNSNNFLKTNDEIFSFYVYTLIISPWINFNLQNFPRVRRLRLDNPLPKVLEQLQPNIMPHLEYLSVFYTYNMYEMVILHENVFSNRFVNLKSCELYEKQTLITIPHWTQSPSLQVLKTEYIDSTIFKIILGACPNLYFFKFYLYPTNGMTTDIPLHNNLKHMIIELQDVDWYYDDNTINAFLKSVPKLEQLEIHRRFYSQHMRENIKDYDWFSLIIKHRLPILRRFRFYFHLSKEEKLIGCIDENIQIQIELINTKLEDKLSCFPNIHRILLDYVTDDLITQFNSQVLPCLEYLSVSHKVSPFYMPDLRGKIFSNGFPNLKSCYISRMKPAYTLREWTRSPSLRFLRLNDIDASIYTSILLACPNLYYLKFRLPERSKIESNIVLHSNLKRLLINLNHDEWPWDDNFLDGYLACVPNLEKLRINRSVSVDSNVMNFLQHYDWLLSTISKRLLVIDRFEFDFNVKRTNGFMENRFNSRLMSQFLRRITSLPIQSIRSFHSFDDVTPAKYISTRLKNGVGSRYVCQLQRLTIQVCKEFRTSFGTRDWIANDLTKFAREHPYVVVYVQPRRHRAPNIVGEYLTGDRQWIPLSNCDREKVNWWIHSLLTQKGDPQWRLLKQMHTDSPSVQGIWTPFTNKPIDRITRMYPDKDLTEMEYPHITATQQIQELFEQEKLNKTS
;
A
#
# COMPACT_ATOMS: atom_id res chain seq x y z
N MET A 1 -29.10 46.73 17.15
CA MET A 1 -27.78 46.17 17.54
C MET A 1 -27.14 45.61 16.28
N ASN A 2 -26.13 46.30 15.75
CA ASN A 2 -25.37 45.85 14.57
C ASN A 2 -24.56 44.62 14.96
N THR A 3 -25.03 43.44 14.56
CA THR A 3 -24.22 42.22 14.61
C THR A 3 -23.16 42.32 13.52
N HIS A 4 -21.97 42.83 13.87
CA HIS A 4 -20.78 42.61 13.07
C HIS A 4 -20.60 41.08 12.95
N LYS A 5 -20.96 40.53 11.78
CA LYS A 5 -20.53 39.17 11.44
C LYS A 5 -19.01 39.22 11.39
N SER A 6 -18.35 38.55 12.33
CA SER A 6 -16.91 38.35 12.29
C SER A 6 -16.54 37.79 10.92
N GLN A 7 -15.84 38.57 10.11
CA GLN A 7 -15.32 38.10 8.84
C GLN A 7 -14.08 37.25 9.11
N LEU A 8 -13.72 36.36 8.18
CA LEU A 8 -12.50 35.54 8.31
C LEU A 8 -11.25 36.43 8.51
N GLU A 9 -11.30 37.64 7.96
CA GLU A 9 -10.29 38.69 8.09
C GLU A 9 -10.09 39.18 9.54
N ASP A 10 -11.09 39.04 10.41
CA ASP A 10 -11.03 39.48 11.81
C ASP A 10 -10.34 38.44 12.72
N LEU A 11 -10.03 37.24 12.21
CA LEU A 11 -9.37 36.19 12.98
C LEU A 11 -7.90 36.53 13.25
N PRO A 12 -7.34 36.23 14.43
CA PRO A 12 -5.93 36.44 14.74
C PRO A 12 -5.02 35.49 13.91
N ASN A 13 -3.78 35.90 13.69
CA ASN A 13 -2.85 35.20 12.80
C ASN A 13 -2.59 33.76 13.23
N GLU A 14 -2.59 33.48 14.54
CA GLU A 14 -2.35 32.15 15.10
C GLU A 14 -3.45 31.15 14.68
N LEU A 15 -4.71 31.58 14.74
CA LEU A 15 -5.86 30.75 14.34
C LEU A 15 -5.91 30.56 12.83
N LEU A 16 -5.64 31.62 12.05
CA LEU A 16 -5.50 31.51 10.60
C LEU A 16 -4.37 30.54 10.24
N SER A 17 -3.25 30.58 10.97
CA SER A 17 -2.13 29.66 10.78
C SER A 17 -2.48 28.20 11.00
N GLU A 18 -3.27 27.91 12.02
CA GLU A 18 -3.72 26.55 12.31
C GLU A 18 -4.76 26.05 11.29
N ILE A 19 -5.66 26.92 10.84
CA ILE A 19 -6.66 26.60 9.80
C ILE A 19 -5.97 26.30 8.46
N LEU A 20 -5.10 27.20 8.00
CA LEU A 20 -4.44 27.08 6.70
C LEU A 20 -3.46 25.91 6.64
N ARG A 21 -2.85 25.51 7.77
CA ARG A 21 -1.98 24.33 7.85
C ARG A 21 -2.70 23.02 7.49
N ASN A 22 -4.02 22.96 7.68
CA ASN A 22 -4.82 21.76 7.42
C ASN A 22 -5.41 21.71 6.00
N LEU A 23 -5.17 22.73 5.18
CA LEU A 23 -5.67 22.83 3.81
C LEU A 23 -4.56 22.54 2.79
N ASP A 24 -4.94 22.08 1.59
CA ASP A 24 -3.98 21.89 0.50
C ASP A 24 -3.39 23.26 0.12
N ALA A 25 -2.06 23.30 -0.01
CA ALA A 25 -1.32 24.51 -0.37
C ALA A 25 -1.90 25.20 -1.62
N ARG A 26 -2.30 24.44 -2.64
CA ARG A 26 -2.87 24.97 -3.87
C ARG A 26 -4.23 25.62 -3.64
N ASP A 27 -5.06 25.04 -2.79
CA ASP A 27 -6.37 25.59 -2.45
C ASP A 27 -6.25 26.83 -1.58
N VAL A 28 -5.28 26.86 -0.66
CA VAL A 28 -4.92 28.05 0.13
C VAL A 28 -4.49 29.21 -0.78
N PHE A 29 -3.55 28.97 -1.70
CA PHE A 29 -3.13 30.02 -2.63
C PHE A 29 -4.28 30.44 -3.56
N ARG A 30 -5.12 29.53 -4.07
CA ARG A 30 -6.27 29.89 -4.92
C ARG A 30 -7.32 30.74 -4.20
N ALA A 31 -7.59 30.43 -2.94
CA ALA A 31 -8.66 31.08 -2.18
C ALA A 31 -8.24 32.43 -1.58
N PHE A 32 -6.96 32.58 -1.20
CA PHE A 32 -6.53 33.71 -0.37
C PHE A 32 -5.47 34.63 -1.02
N TYR A 33 -4.96 34.28 -2.20
CA TYR A 33 -3.99 35.12 -2.91
C TYR A 33 -4.62 36.44 -3.40
N GLN A 34 -3.93 37.56 -3.15
CA GLN A 34 -4.38 38.94 -3.45
C GLN A 34 -5.67 39.39 -2.73
N VAL A 35 -6.19 38.62 -1.78
CA VAL A 35 -7.37 39.04 -1.00
C VAL A 35 -7.05 40.28 -0.16
N ASN A 36 -5.92 40.27 0.57
CA ASN A 36 -5.35 41.47 1.19
C ASN A 36 -3.85 41.29 1.54
N SER A 37 -3.17 42.39 1.89
CA SER A 37 -1.74 42.38 2.23
C SER A 37 -1.40 41.48 3.42
N ARG A 38 -2.27 41.45 4.44
CA ARG A 38 -2.09 40.64 5.65
C ARG A 38 -2.12 39.13 5.35
N PHE A 39 -3.06 38.64 4.55
CA PHE A 39 -3.09 37.23 4.11
C PHE A 39 -1.89 36.89 3.24
N ASN A 40 -1.45 37.82 2.37
CA ASN A 40 -0.25 37.61 1.56
C ASN A 40 1.00 37.45 2.45
N GLU A 41 1.19 38.30 3.45
CA GLU A 41 2.30 38.19 4.42
C GLU A 41 2.21 36.90 5.25
N LEU A 42 1.01 36.54 5.69
CA LEU A 42 0.78 35.33 6.48
C LEU A 42 1.06 34.05 5.67
N ILE A 43 0.61 33.99 4.42
CA ILE A 43 0.90 32.87 3.51
C ILE A 43 2.40 32.78 3.22
N GLN A 44 3.08 33.93 3.02
CA GLN A 44 4.53 33.99 2.82
C GLN A 44 5.34 33.57 4.06
N SER A 45 4.76 33.67 5.27
CA SER A 45 5.42 33.28 6.52
C SER A 45 5.50 31.75 6.74
N PHE A 46 4.70 30.94 6.04
CA PHE A 46 4.73 29.48 6.20
C PHE A 46 5.91 28.83 5.48
N GLN A 47 6.93 28.46 6.24
CA GLN A 47 8.10 27.73 5.73
C GLN A 47 7.81 26.30 5.23
N HIS A 48 6.64 25.73 5.57
CA HIS A 48 6.27 24.33 5.30
C HIS A 48 5.20 24.15 4.20
N LEU A 49 4.70 25.24 3.60
CA LEU A 49 3.75 25.16 2.49
C LEU A 49 4.51 24.79 1.19
N GLN A 50 4.89 23.52 1.07
CA GLN A 50 5.64 23.00 -0.09
C GLN A 50 4.68 22.58 -1.19
N LEU A 51 4.56 23.39 -2.25
CA LEU A 51 3.77 22.99 -3.40
C LEU A 51 4.58 22.00 -4.27
N THR A 52 4.06 20.78 -4.40
CA THR A 52 4.58 19.78 -5.34
C THR A 52 3.82 19.90 -6.65
N PHE A 53 4.53 20.24 -7.72
CA PHE A 53 3.93 20.38 -9.06
C PHE A 53 4.37 19.25 -9.97
N HIS A 54 3.39 18.51 -10.50
CA HIS A 54 3.58 17.45 -11.49
C HIS A 54 3.17 17.98 -12.87
N MET A 55 4.17 18.22 -13.73
CA MET A 55 3.97 18.62 -15.12
C MET A 55 3.77 17.39 -15.99
N ASN A 56 2.59 17.28 -16.61
CA ASN A 56 2.23 16.23 -17.55
C ASN A 56 1.67 16.90 -18.83
N SER A 57 1.63 16.18 -19.95
CA SER A 57 1.14 16.69 -21.25
C SER A 57 -0.28 17.27 -21.23
N ASN A 58 -1.10 16.91 -20.25
CA ASN A 58 -2.47 17.41 -20.08
C ASN A 58 -2.56 18.72 -19.28
N ASN A 59 -1.48 19.15 -18.63
CA ASN A 59 -1.41 20.30 -17.72
C ASN A 59 -0.51 21.42 -18.28
N PHE A 60 -0.41 21.57 -19.60
CA PHE A 60 0.24 22.74 -20.18
C PHE A 60 -0.42 24.00 -19.61
N LEU A 61 0.38 24.81 -18.91
CA LEU A 61 -0.01 25.93 -18.07
C LEU A 61 -1.21 26.69 -18.68
N LYS A 62 -2.38 26.55 -18.07
CA LYS A 62 -3.47 27.49 -18.32
C LYS A 62 -3.06 28.83 -17.73
N THR A 63 -3.49 29.94 -18.31
CA THR A 63 -3.11 31.32 -17.93
C THR A 63 -3.25 31.66 -16.44
N ASN A 64 -4.05 30.91 -15.67
CA ASN A 64 -4.21 31.07 -14.22
C ASN A 64 -3.13 30.36 -13.38
N ASP A 65 -2.34 29.44 -13.94
CA ASP A 65 -1.33 28.66 -13.21
C ASP A 65 0.06 29.33 -13.15
N GLU A 66 0.27 30.43 -13.89
CA GLU A 66 1.52 31.23 -13.87
C GLU A 66 1.80 31.86 -12.50
N ILE A 67 0.75 32.16 -11.72
CA ILE A 67 0.84 32.80 -10.41
C ILE A 67 1.50 31.90 -9.35
N PHE A 68 1.44 30.57 -9.53
CA PHE A 68 1.92 29.61 -8.52
C PHE A 68 3.38 29.20 -8.70
N SER A 69 4.02 29.57 -9.82
CA SER A 69 5.37 29.10 -10.17
C SER A 69 6.45 29.54 -9.17
N PHE A 70 6.27 30.71 -8.55
CA PHE A 70 7.17 31.25 -7.52
C PHE A 70 7.13 30.46 -6.20
N TYR A 71 6.05 29.71 -5.92
CA TYR A 71 5.85 28.99 -4.66
C TYR A 71 6.09 27.48 -4.79
N VAL A 72 6.45 27.00 -5.99
CA VAL A 72 6.78 25.59 -6.21
C VAL A 72 8.09 25.26 -5.51
N TYR A 73 8.02 24.35 -4.54
CA TYR A 73 9.20 23.85 -3.83
C TYR A 73 9.74 22.57 -4.48
N THR A 74 8.84 21.66 -4.87
CA THR A 74 9.15 20.41 -5.56
C THR A 74 8.54 20.42 -6.95
N LEU A 75 9.38 20.29 -7.98
CA LEU A 75 8.96 20.23 -9.37
C LEU A 75 9.28 18.86 -9.96
N ILE A 76 8.26 18.15 -10.45
CA ILE A 76 8.37 16.83 -11.09
C ILE A 76 7.85 16.96 -12.52
N ILE A 77 8.66 16.55 -13.48
CA ILE A 77 8.39 16.81 -14.90
C ILE A 77 8.39 15.49 -15.66
N SER A 78 7.25 15.23 -16.31
CA SER A 78 7.07 14.05 -17.15
C SER A 78 7.92 14.12 -18.44
N PRO A 79 8.17 12.97 -19.08
CA PRO A 79 8.95 12.86 -20.31
C PRO A 79 8.53 13.80 -21.43
N TRP A 80 9.53 14.31 -22.16
CA TRP A 80 9.37 15.05 -23.42
C TRP A 80 8.62 16.38 -23.35
N ILE A 81 8.52 16.99 -22.16
CA ILE A 81 7.88 18.30 -21.99
C ILE A 81 8.89 19.42 -22.24
N ASN A 82 8.52 20.38 -23.09
CA ASN A 82 9.26 21.63 -23.28
C ASN A 82 8.71 22.71 -22.35
N PHE A 83 9.57 23.32 -21.52
CA PHE A 83 9.18 24.37 -20.58
C PHE A 83 10.38 25.24 -20.20
N ASN A 84 10.12 26.40 -19.60
CA ASN A 84 11.14 27.32 -19.12
C ASN A 84 11.33 27.19 -17.60
N LEU A 85 12.53 26.79 -17.15
CA LEU A 85 12.89 26.66 -15.73
C LEU A 85 12.93 28.01 -15.00
N GLN A 86 13.17 29.13 -15.71
CA GLN A 86 13.19 30.46 -15.11
C GLN A 86 11.86 30.86 -14.47
N ASN A 87 10.76 30.23 -14.89
CA ASN A 87 9.45 30.49 -14.29
C ASN A 87 9.38 30.03 -12.83
N PHE A 88 10.30 29.16 -12.38
CA PHE A 88 10.25 28.51 -11.06
C PHE A 88 11.48 28.81 -10.19
N PRO A 89 11.72 30.08 -9.80
CA PRO A 89 12.99 30.52 -9.20
C PRO A 89 13.26 30.01 -7.78
N ARG A 90 12.24 29.48 -7.07
CA ARG A 90 12.35 29.01 -5.67
C ARG A 90 12.38 27.49 -5.51
N VAL A 91 12.43 26.73 -6.61
CA VAL A 91 12.46 25.27 -6.54
C VAL A 91 13.73 24.80 -5.83
N ARG A 92 13.54 23.92 -4.84
CA ARG A 92 14.63 23.27 -4.11
C ARG A 92 14.77 21.79 -4.45
N ARG A 93 13.70 21.16 -4.93
CA ARG A 93 13.71 19.76 -5.38
C ARG A 93 13.22 19.65 -6.81
N LEU A 94 14.09 19.19 -7.70
CA LEU A 94 13.77 19.03 -9.12
C LEU A 94 13.92 17.58 -9.54
N ARG A 95 12.90 17.04 -10.20
CA ARG A 95 12.92 15.72 -10.85
C ARG A 95 12.56 15.85 -12.31
N LEU A 96 13.46 15.41 -13.17
CA LEU A 96 13.31 15.39 -14.63
C LEU A 96 13.31 13.94 -15.10
N ASP A 97 12.16 13.47 -15.58
CA ASP A 97 12.07 12.15 -16.23
C ASP A 97 12.21 12.36 -17.75
N ASN A 98 13.29 11.87 -18.38
CA ASN A 98 13.61 12.00 -19.81
C ASN A 98 13.41 13.43 -20.39
N PRO A 99 14.20 14.41 -19.91
CA PRO A 99 14.07 15.82 -20.32
C PRO A 99 14.57 16.06 -21.75
N LEU A 100 13.97 17.05 -22.42
CA LEU A 100 14.49 17.57 -23.69
C LEU A 100 15.84 18.28 -23.48
N PRO A 101 16.76 18.26 -24.46
CA PRO A 101 18.07 18.91 -24.37
C PRO A 101 18.01 20.38 -23.94
N LYS A 102 17.08 21.15 -24.54
CA LYS A 102 16.84 22.57 -24.22
C LYS A 102 16.45 22.82 -22.76
N VAL A 103 15.89 21.83 -22.07
CA VAL A 103 15.56 21.92 -20.64
C VAL A 103 16.82 21.69 -19.80
N LEU A 104 17.66 20.73 -20.19
CA LEU A 104 18.94 20.47 -19.51
C LEU A 104 19.90 21.66 -19.63
N GLU A 105 19.95 22.33 -20.78
CA GLU A 105 20.75 23.55 -20.98
C GLU A 105 20.40 24.67 -19.98
N GLN A 106 19.13 24.74 -19.58
CA GLN A 106 18.62 25.72 -18.61
C GLN A 106 18.97 25.39 -17.15
N LEU A 107 19.54 24.20 -16.85
CA LEU A 107 19.99 23.84 -15.50
C LEU A 107 21.31 24.54 -15.16
N GLN A 108 21.22 25.86 -15.00
CA GLN A 108 22.33 26.70 -14.60
C GLN A 108 22.15 27.17 -13.15
N PRO A 109 23.25 27.33 -12.39
CA PRO A 109 23.23 27.86 -11.02
C PRO A 109 22.50 29.20 -10.90
N ASN A 110 22.61 30.05 -11.92
CA ASN A 110 21.96 31.36 -11.96
C ASN A 110 20.43 31.27 -12.06
N ILE A 111 19.91 30.21 -12.69
CA ILE A 111 18.47 29.99 -12.88
C ILE A 111 17.88 29.29 -11.65
N MET A 112 18.64 28.39 -11.02
CA MET A 112 18.20 27.56 -9.89
C MET A 112 19.15 27.66 -8.67
N PRO A 113 19.29 28.83 -8.03
CA PRO A 113 20.31 29.06 -6.99
C PRO A 113 20.01 28.33 -5.65
N HIS A 114 18.76 27.94 -5.42
CA HIS A 114 18.31 27.31 -4.16
C HIS A 114 18.14 25.79 -4.26
N LEU A 115 18.65 25.16 -5.33
CA LEU A 115 18.50 23.74 -5.57
C LEU A 115 19.23 22.91 -4.50
N GLU A 116 18.48 22.06 -3.78
CA GLU A 116 18.99 21.14 -2.74
C GLU A 116 18.95 19.66 -3.19
N TYR A 117 18.00 19.30 -4.05
CA TYR A 117 17.77 17.93 -4.51
C TYR A 117 17.54 17.90 -6.03
N LEU A 118 18.36 17.13 -6.74
CA LEU A 118 18.26 16.97 -8.19
C LEU A 118 18.13 15.49 -8.55
N SER A 119 17.14 15.13 -9.37
CA SER A 119 17.03 13.80 -9.99
C SER A 119 16.81 13.94 -11.49
N VAL A 120 17.66 13.33 -12.31
CA VAL A 120 17.57 13.30 -13.78
C VAL A 120 17.59 11.85 -14.24
N PHE A 121 16.54 11.43 -14.95
CA PHE A 121 16.38 10.06 -15.41
C PHE A 121 16.37 9.96 -16.94
N TYR A 122 17.00 8.91 -17.49
CA TYR A 122 16.91 8.49 -18.89
C TYR A 122 17.26 9.58 -19.92
N THR A 123 18.49 10.08 -19.90
CA THR A 123 18.98 11.05 -20.89
C THR A 123 19.64 10.35 -22.10
N TYR A 124 19.41 10.90 -23.29
CA TYR A 124 20.00 10.43 -24.56
C TYR A 124 21.10 11.35 -25.10
N ASN A 125 21.29 12.51 -24.48
CA ASN A 125 22.12 13.60 -24.99
C ASN A 125 23.38 13.77 -24.15
N MET A 126 24.54 13.58 -24.78
CA MET A 126 25.83 13.48 -24.08
C MET A 126 26.42 14.84 -23.68
N TYR A 127 26.20 15.90 -24.47
CA TYR A 127 26.88 17.18 -24.27
C TYR A 127 26.36 17.95 -23.05
N GLU A 128 25.04 18.02 -22.88
CA GLU A 128 24.41 18.75 -21.77
C GLU A 128 24.67 18.06 -20.42
N MET A 129 24.81 16.74 -20.41
CA MET A 129 25.18 15.98 -19.22
C MET A 129 26.59 16.30 -18.73
N VAL A 130 27.56 16.51 -19.64
CA VAL A 130 28.93 16.93 -19.28
C VAL A 130 28.92 18.26 -18.54
N ILE A 131 28.17 19.25 -19.04
CA ILE A 131 28.01 20.56 -18.40
C ILE A 131 27.31 20.41 -17.03
N LEU A 132 26.29 19.55 -16.95
CA LEU A 132 25.61 19.29 -15.69
C LEU A 132 26.55 18.66 -14.65
N HIS A 133 27.38 17.70 -15.05
CA HIS A 133 28.39 17.10 -14.18
C HIS A 133 29.39 18.13 -13.67
N GLU A 134 29.91 18.99 -14.54
CA GLU A 134 30.78 20.09 -14.14
C GLU A 134 30.10 21.00 -13.10
N ASN A 135 28.82 21.33 -13.31
CA ASN A 135 28.04 22.15 -12.39
C ASN A 135 27.80 21.47 -11.02
N VAL A 136 27.53 20.17 -11.01
CA VAL A 136 27.26 19.39 -9.78
C VAL A 136 28.53 19.15 -8.97
N PHE A 137 29.61 18.70 -9.63
CA PHE A 137 30.81 18.24 -8.94
C PHE A 137 31.86 19.34 -8.68
N SER A 138 31.73 20.51 -9.32
CA SER A 138 32.59 21.69 -9.08
C SER A 138 31.93 22.74 -8.17
N ASN A 139 30.99 22.32 -7.30
CA ASN A 139 30.28 23.18 -6.33
C ASN A 139 29.59 24.42 -6.93
N ARG A 140 29.16 24.36 -8.20
CA ARG A 140 28.40 25.48 -8.77
C ARG A 140 26.99 25.53 -8.20
N PHE A 141 26.42 24.39 -7.80
CA PHE A 141 25.21 24.32 -6.97
C PHE A 141 25.56 24.22 -5.49
N VAL A 142 25.79 25.36 -4.84
CA VAL A 142 26.30 25.44 -3.45
C VAL A 142 25.42 24.70 -2.43
N ASN A 143 24.10 24.66 -2.64
CA ASN A 143 23.14 24.07 -1.70
C ASN A 143 22.79 22.60 -2.00
N LEU A 144 23.37 21.99 -3.03
CA LEU A 144 22.97 20.66 -3.51
C LEU A 144 23.41 19.56 -2.52
N LYS A 145 22.45 18.94 -1.84
CA LYS A 145 22.68 17.88 -0.86
C LYS A 145 22.55 16.48 -1.46
N SER A 146 21.68 16.31 -2.44
CA SER A 146 21.38 15.01 -3.05
C SER A 146 21.27 15.13 -4.57
N CYS A 147 21.94 14.22 -5.28
CA CYS A 147 21.91 14.17 -6.73
C CYS A 147 21.69 12.73 -7.22
N GLU A 148 20.78 12.54 -8.18
CA GLU A 148 20.52 11.27 -8.85
C GLU A 148 20.62 11.49 -10.38
N LEU A 149 21.56 10.81 -11.04
CA LEU A 149 21.85 11.00 -12.47
C LEU A 149 21.87 9.64 -13.18
N TYR A 150 20.84 9.34 -13.97
CA TYR A 150 20.73 8.07 -14.70
C TYR A 150 20.93 8.28 -16.19
N GLU A 151 22.14 7.99 -16.68
CA GLU A 151 22.54 8.13 -18.08
C GLU A 151 22.98 6.81 -18.70
N LYS A 152 22.61 6.58 -19.98
CA LYS A 152 22.82 5.29 -20.65
C LYS A 152 24.27 4.96 -21.03
N GLN A 153 25.22 5.88 -20.85
CA GLN A 153 26.62 5.71 -21.27
C GLN A 153 27.57 6.23 -20.19
N THR A 154 28.78 5.67 -20.15
CA THR A 154 29.82 6.03 -19.18
C THR A 154 30.21 7.50 -19.28
N LEU A 155 30.54 8.09 -18.11
CA LEU A 155 31.10 9.43 -17.90
C LEU A 155 32.44 9.62 -18.63
N ILE A 156 32.40 9.63 -19.95
CA ILE A 156 33.58 9.85 -20.79
C ILE A 156 33.70 11.37 -20.94
N THR A 157 34.81 11.92 -20.43
CA THR A 157 35.36 13.27 -20.60
C THR A 157 34.83 14.42 -19.70
N ILE A 158 35.55 14.75 -18.62
CA ILE A 158 36.51 15.89 -18.45
C ILE A 158 36.95 15.94 -16.95
N PRO A 159 38.25 16.03 -16.59
CA PRO A 159 38.77 15.45 -15.34
C PRO A 159 39.18 16.45 -14.24
N HIS A 160 38.61 17.66 -14.19
CA HIS A 160 39.01 18.68 -13.19
C HIS A 160 37.82 19.26 -12.43
N TRP A 161 37.25 18.47 -11.51
CA TRP A 161 36.27 18.96 -10.54
C TRP A 161 36.98 19.51 -9.29
N THR A 162 36.58 20.69 -8.85
CA THR A 162 37.28 21.47 -7.80
C THR A 162 36.86 21.14 -6.37
N GLN A 163 35.92 20.20 -6.18
CA GLN A 163 35.23 19.77 -4.95
C GLN A 163 33.83 20.36 -4.77
N SER A 164 32.89 19.52 -4.32
CA SER A 164 31.49 19.77 -3.96
C SER A 164 31.20 19.27 -2.54
N PRO A 165 31.49 20.09 -1.50
CA PRO A 165 31.39 19.66 -0.10
C PRO A 165 29.94 19.58 0.42
N SER A 166 28.98 20.17 -0.29
CA SER A 166 27.55 20.14 0.07
C SER A 166 26.87 18.82 -0.25
N LEU A 167 27.40 18.06 -1.22
CA LEU A 167 26.81 16.81 -1.70
C LEU A 167 27.04 15.65 -0.71
N GLN A 168 25.94 15.11 -0.18
CA GLN A 168 25.94 14.01 0.79
C GLN A 168 25.39 12.71 0.21
N VAL A 169 24.52 12.78 -0.79
CA VAL A 169 23.87 11.62 -1.41
C VAL A 169 24.08 11.67 -2.91
N LEU A 170 24.67 10.62 -3.46
CA LEU A 170 24.87 10.47 -4.91
C LEU A 170 24.34 9.13 -5.40
N LYS A 171 23.54 9.17 -6.47
CA LYS A 171 23.13 7.98 -7.23
C LYS A 171 23.48 8.20 -8.69
N THR A 172 24.17 7.25 -9.30
CA THR A 172 24.46 7.28 -10.73
C THR A 172 24.40 5.88 -11.34
N GLU A 173 24.41 5.80 -12.67
CA GLU A 173 24.53 4.54 -13.40
C GLU A 173 26.02 4.19 -13.56
N TYR A 174 26.60 4.33 -14.74
CA TYR A 174 27.85 3.67 -15.09
C TYR A 174 29.11 4.41 -14.58
N ILE A 175 29.83 3.77 -13.68
CA ILE A 175 31.11 4.23 -13.11
C ILE A 175 32.20 3.19 -13.35
N ASP A 176 33.40 3.66 -13.68
CA ASP A 176 34.64 2.88 -13.61
C ASP A 176 35.53 3.26 -12.41
N SER A 177 36.67 2.58 -12.26
CA SER A 177 37.62 2.85 -11.17
C SER A 177 38.16 4.29 -11.17
N THR A 178 38.33 4.90 -12.34
CA THR A 178 38.87 6.26 -12.49
C THR A 178 37.85 7.31 -12.06
N ILE A 179 36.60 7.17 -12.51
CA ILE A 179 35.47 8.02 -12.17
C ILE A 179 35.17 7.91 -10.68
N PHE A 180 35.18 6.70 -10.12
CA PHE A 180 34.97 6.49 -8.69
C PHE A 180 36.01 7.26 -7.86
N LYS A 181 37.29 7.18 -8.23
CA LYS A 181 38.37 7.96 -7.60
C LYS A 181 38.11 9.46 -7.70
N ILE A 182 37.72 9.96 -8.86
CA ILE A 182 37.42 11.38 -9.09
C ILE A 182 36.24 11.83 -8.23
N ILE A 183 35.15 11.06 -8.15
CA ILE A 183 33.97 11.37 -7.33
C ILE A 183 34.32 11.42 -5.84
N LEU A 184 35.07 10.44 -5.33
CA LEU A 184 35.49 10.45 -3.93
C LEU A 184 36.40 11.63 -3.61
N GLY A 185 37.24 12.07 -4.56
CA GLY A 185 38.06 13.27 -4.42
C GLY A 185 37.24 14.57 -4.48
N ALA A 186 36.20 14.62 -5.32
CA ALA A 186 35.35 15.78 -5.48
C ALA A 186 34.32 15.93 -4.35
N CYS A 187 33.85 14.85 -3.72
CA CYS A 187 32.73 14.90 -2.77
C CYS A 187 33.16 14.47 -1.36
N PRO A 188 33.86 15.31 -0.57
CA PRO A 188 34.48 14.90 0.70
C PRO A 188 33.49 14.52 1.81
N ASN A 189 32.22 14.97 1.71
CA ASN A 189 31.17 14.72 2.71
C ASN A 189 30.14 13.68 2.24
N LEU A 190 30.49 12.86 1.25
CA LEU A 190 29.56 11.88 0.69
C LEU A 190 29.22 10.80 1.73
N TYR A 191 27.96 10.69 2.10
CA TYR A 191 27.46 9.74 3.10
C TYR A 191 26.88 8.47 2.47
N PHE A 192 26.15 8.64 1.35
CA PHE A 192 25.50 7.58 0.60
C PHE A 192 25.93 7.61 -0.86
N PHE A 193 26.32 6.45 -1.39
CA PHE A 193 26.72 6.32 -2.78
C PHE A 193 26.14 5.05 -3.42
N LYS A 194 25.37 5.23 -4.48
CA LYS A 194 24.86 4.15 -5.33
C LYS A 194 25.40 4.30 -6.75
N PHE A 195 25.95 3.23 -7.30
CA PHE A 195 26.45 3.22 -8.67
C PHE A 195 26.38 1.84 -9.32
N TYR A 196 26.47 1.83 -10.65
CA TYR A 196 26.65 0.67 -11.50
C TYR A 196 28.11 0.55 -11.89
N LEU A 197 28.76 -0.56 -11.56
CA LEU A 197 30.17 -0.76 -11.89
C LEU A 197 30.30 -1.31 -13.31
N TYR A 198 31.08 -0.62 -14.15
CA TYR A 198 31.39 -1.02 -15.53
C TYR A 198 32.84 -1.55 -15.62
N PRO A 199 33.11 -2.63 -16.39
CA PRO A 199 34.44 -3.22 -16.46
C PRO A 199 35.39 -2.31 -17.26
N THR A 200 36.55 -2.00 -16.71
CA THR A 200 37.61 -1.28 -17.43
C THR A 200 38.91 -2.07 -17.49
N ASN A 201 39.56 -2.03 -18.65
CA ASN A 201 40.90 -2.57 -18.89
C ASN A 201 41.95 -1.69 -18.18
N GLY A 202 42.05 -1.80 -16.86
CA GLY A 202 43.03 -1.07 -16.07
C GLY A 202 42.46 -0.62 -14.73
N MET A 203 43.08 -1.10 -13.65
CA MET A 203 42.80 -0.68 -12.29
C MET A 203 43.74 0.46 -11.91
N THR A 204 43.20 1.56 -11.40
CA THR A 204 44.01 2.57 -10.73
C THR A 204 44.20 2.16 -9.27
N THR A 205 45.45 1.92 -8.85
CA THR A 205 45.75 1.42 -7.49
C THR A 205 45.66 2.49 -6.39
N ASP A 206 45.57 3.77 -6.77
CA ASP A 206 45.57 4.92 -5.85
C ASP A 206 44.17 5.55 -5.71
N ILE A 207 43.21 4.83 -5.15
CA ILE A 207 41.90 5.42 -4.80
C ILE A 207 42.02 6.15 -3.44
N PRO A 208 41.63 7.43 -3.32
CA PRO A 208 41.73 8.18 -2.08
C PRO A 208 40.84 7.57 -0.98
N LEU A 209 41.33 7.63 0.26
CA LEU A 209 40.55 7.19 1.42
C LEU A 209 39.41 8.16 1.71
N HIS A 210 38.19 7.64 1.76
CA HIS A 210 36.97 8.39 2.03
C HIS A 210 36.34 7.94 3.36
N ASN A 211 36.45 8.79 4.39
CA ASN A 211 36.07 8.45 5.77
C ASN A 211 34.59 8.69 6.11
N ASN A 212 33.87 9.49 5.31
CA ASN A 212 32.50 9.90 5.62
C ASN A 212 31.43 9.00 4.98
N LEU A 213 31.83 8.11 4.07
CA LEU A 213 30.90 7.23 3.35
C LEU A 213 30.52 6.06 4.25
N LYS A 214 29.24 6.00 4.59
CA LYS A 214 28.71 4.98 5.50
C LYS A 214 27.83 3.94 4.81
N HIS A 215 27.23 4.30 3.68
CA HIS A 215 26.34 3.41 2.93
C HIS A 215 26.73 3.39 1.44
N MET A 216 27.02 2.20 0.94
CA MET A 216 27.37 1.96 -0.46
C MET A 216 26.44 0.91 -1.07
N ILE A 217 25.95 1.18 -2.29
CA ILE A 217 25.20 0.24 -3.11
C ILE A 217 25.91 0.07 -4.46
N ILE A 218 26.27 -1.16 -4.80
CA ILE A 218 26.98 -1.50 -6.04
C ILE A 218 26.06 -2.36 -6.92
N GLU A 219 25.81 -1.95 -8.16
CA GLU A 219 25.10 -2.75 -9.16
C GLU A 219 26.07 -3.31 -10.22
N LEU A 220 25.90 -4.58 -10.64
CA LEU A 220 26.79 -5.35 -11.53
C LEU A 220 26.00 -6.03 -12.68
N GLN A 221 26.52 -6.04 -13.93
CA GLN A 221 25.88 -6.69 -15.10
C GLN A 221 26.33 -8.14 -15.36
N ASP A 222 25.56 -8.81 -16.22
CA ASP A 222 25.69 -10.21 -16.66
C ASP A 222 26.94 -10.54 -17.48
N VAL A 223 27.58 -9.53 -18.09
CA VAL A 223 28.72 -9.75 -19.00
C VAL A 223 30.06 -9.82 -18.24
N ASP A 224 30.06 -9.47 -16.95
CA ASP A 224 31.29 -9.13 -16.25
C ASP A 224 31.81 -10.31 -15.43
N TRP A 225 32.41 -11.29 -16.12
CA TRP A 225 33.11 -12.41 -15.48
C TRP A 225 34.54 -12.02 -15.05
N TYR A 226 34.94 -10.78 -15.35
CA TYR A 226 36.30 -10.25 -15.21
C TYR A 226 36.57 -9.52 -13.89
N TYR A 227 35.58 -9.33 -13.03
CA TYR A 227 35.83 -8.73 -11.72
C TYR A 227 36.57 -9.72 -10.83
N ASP A 228 37.88 -9.52 -10.73
CA ASP A 228 38.72 -10.23 -9.76
C ASP A 228 38.45 -9.70 -8.34
N ASP A 229 38.82 -10.51 -7.34
CA ASP A 229 38.75 -10.15 -5.92
C ASP A 229 39.39 -8.80 -5.62
N ASN A 230 40.41 -8.44 -6.38
CA ASN A 230 41.17 -7.22 -6.17
C ASN A 230 40.34 -5.98 -6.54
N THR A 231 39.46 -6.06 -7.54
CA THR A 231 38.66 -4.92 -8.01
C THR A 231 37.70 -4.43 -6.95
N ILE A 232 36.79 -5.27 -6.46
CA ILE A 232 35.84 -4.89 -5.42
C ILE A 232 36.57 -4.61 -4.11
N ASN A 233 37.63 -5.35 -3.78
CA ASN A 233 38.43 -5.08 -2.59
C ASN A 233 39.16 -3.71 -2.66
N ALA A 234 39.60 -3.26 -3.83
CA ALA A 234 40.20 -1.93 -4.01
C ALA A 234 39.17 -0.82 -3.72
N PHE A 235 37.94 -0.94 -4.24
CA PHE A 235 36.85 -0.03 -3.90
C PHE A 235 36.58 -0.04 -2.39
N LEU A 236 36.46 -1.21 -1.76
CA LEU A 236 36.17 -1.32 -0.33
C LEU A 236 37.33 -0.85 0.56
N LYS A 237 38.60 -0.99 0.12
CA LYS A 237 39.76 -0.43 0.84
C LYS A 237 39.71 1.09 0.94
N SER A 238 39.15 1.76 -0.07
CA SER A 238 39.02 3.22 -0.07
C SER A 238 37.98 3.75 0.92
N VAL A 239 37.10 2.91 1.47
CA VAL A 239 36.00 3.31 2.37
C VAL A 239 36.01 2.50 3.67
N PRO A 240 36.97 2.76 4.57
CA PRO A 240 37.22 1.90 5.73
C PRO A 240 36.13 1.94 6.82
N LYS A 241 35.29 2.99 6.84
CA LYS A 241 34.23 3.22 7.85
C LYS A 241 32.82 2.85 7.36
N LEU A 242 32.73 1.99 6.35
CA LEU A 242 31.45 1.58 5.77
C LEU A 242 30.61 0.82 6.80
N GLU A 243 29.40 1.29 7.10
CA GLU A 243 28.47 0.63 8.02
C GLU A 243 27.46 -0.26 7.27
N GLN A 244 27.10 0.10 6.04
CA GLN A 244 26.10 -0.58 5.21
C GLN A 244 26.61 -0.81 3.79
N LEU A 245 26.53 -2.06 3.33
CA LEU A 245 26.91 -2.46 1.97
C LEU A 245 25.80 -3.28 1.33
N GLU A 246 25.33 -2.85 0.17
CA GLU A 246 24.39 -3.59 -0.69
C GLU A 246 25.05 -3.88 -2.04
N ILE A 247 25.04 -5.14 -2.50
CA ILE A 247 25.56 -5.51 -3.82
C ILE A 247 24.45 -6.15 -4.63
N HIS A 248 24.18 -5.66 -5.82
CA HIS A 248 23.15 -6.15 -6.73
C HIS A 248 23.82 -6.69 -7.99
N ARG A 249 23.62 -7.97 -8.30
CA ARG A 249 24.15 -8.57 -9.52
C ARG A 249 23.00 -9.07 -10.39
N ARG A 250 22.93 -8.63 -11.65
CA ARG A 250 21.88 -9.02 -12.60
C ARG A 250 22.44 -9.95 -13.67
N PHE A 251 21.73 -11.04 -13.97
CA PHE A 251 22.07 -12.03 -14.98
C PHE A 251 20.97 -12.13 -16.05
N TYR A 252 21.35 -12.27 -17.31
CA TYR A 252 20.53 -12.27 -18.52
C TYR A 252 20.70 -13.56 -19.38
N SER A 253 21.58 -14.53 -19.04
CA SER A 253 21.79 -15.72 -19.91
C SER A 253 21.94 -17.10 -19.22
N GLN A 254 21.78 -18.18 -20.03
CA GLN A 254 21.94 -19.60 -19.66
C GLN A 254 23.39 -20.04 -19.36
N HIS A 255 24.40 -19.20 -19.63
CA HIS A 255 25.82 -19.51 -19.39
C HIS A 255 26.20 -19.70 -17.89
N MET A 256 25.26 -19.47 -16.97
CA MET A 256 25.41 -19.69 -15.52
C MET A 256 25.71 -21.15 -15.11
N ARG A 257 25.37 -22.17 -15.90
CA ARG A 257 25.48 -23.58 -15.44
C ARG A 257 26.91 -24.04 -15.19
N GLU A 258 27.89 -23.42 -15.84
CA GLU A 258 29.29 -23.89 -15.82
C GLU A 258 30.17 -23.05 -14.88
N ASN A 259 29.88 -21.75 -14.73
CA ASN A 259 30.78 -20.79 -14.07
C ASN A 259 30.39 -20.39 -12.63
N ILE A 260 29.25 -20.86 -12.08
CA ILE A 260 28.91 -20.65 -10.65
C ILE A 260 29.87 -21.41 -9.71
N LYS A 261 30.55 -22.45 -10.22
CA LYS A 261 31.40 -23.34 -9.40
C LYS A 261 32.58 -22.61 -8.75
N ASP A 262 33.06 -21.52 -9.36
CA ASP A 262 34.23 -20.74 -8.91
C ASP A 262 33.90 -19.47 -8.10
N TYR A 263 32.68 -19.36 -7.54
CA TYR A 263 32.22 -18.22 -6.72
C TYR A 263 32.84 -18.11 -5.31
N ASP A 264 34.11 -18.48 -5.14
CA ASP A 264 34.82 -18.42 -3.86
C ASP A 264 35.37 -17.02 -3.54
N TRP A 265 35.50 -16.16 -4.54
CA TRP A 265 36.08 -14.81 -4.45
C TRP A 265 35.36 -13.94 -3.37
N PHE A 266 34.03 -13.98 -3.33
CA PHE A 266 33.23 -13.20 -2.38
C PHE A 266 33.44 -13.60 -0.90
N SER A 267 33.86 -14.84 -0.65
CA SER A 267 34.03 -15.39 0.70
C SER A 267 35.16 -14.70 1.48
N LEU A 268 36.24 -14.30 0.81
CA LEU A 268 37.38 -13.61 1.40
C LEU A 268 37.03 -12.17 1.79
N ILE A 269 36.29 -11.46 0.91
CA ILE A 269 35.83 -10.09 1.15
C ILE A 269 34.87 -10.04 2.36
N ILE A 270 33.92 -10.98 2.41
CA ILE A 270 33.02 -11.22 3.54
C ILE A 270 33.83 -11.43 4.82
N LYS A 271 34.77 -12.39 4.82
CA LYS A 271 35.55 -12.78 6.00
C LYS A 271 36.36 -11.62 6.60
N HIS A 272 36.91 -10.75 5.77
CA HIS A 272 37.73 -9.62 6.23
C HIS A 272 36.93 -8.37 6.64
N ARG A 273 35.70 -8.18 6.16
CA ARG A 273 34.94 -6.91 6.32
C ARG A 273 33.65 -7.01 7.13
N LEU A 274 33.07 -8.20 7.30
CA LEU A 274 31.87 -8.39 8.14
C LEU A 274 31.97 -7.91 9.59
N PRO A 275 33.13 -7.94 10.28
CA PRO A 275 33.20 -7.44 11.66
C PRO A 275 32.93 -5.94 11.79
N ILE A 276 33.09 -5.17 10.71
CA ILE A 276 32.96 -3.70 10.70
C ILE A 276 31.57 -3.27 10.18
N LEU A 277 30.94 -4.09 9.33
CA LEU A 277 29.64 -3.82 8.73
C LEU A 277 28.51 -4.10 9.73
N ARG A 278 27.65 -3.10 9.97
CA ARG A 278 26.39 -3.28 10.73
C ARG A 278 25.33 -4.00 9.91
N ARG A 279 25.34 -3.81 8.59
CA ARG A 279 24.36 -4.40 7.68
C ARG A 279 25.00 -4.71 6.34
N PHE A 280 24.92 -5.98 5.95
CA PHE A 280 25.37 -6.43 4.64
C PHE A 280 24.19 -7.07 3.91
N ARG A 281 23.99 -6.68 2.65
CA ARG A 281 22.98 -7.30 1.77
C ARG A 281 23.60 -7.59 0.41
N PHE A 282 23.22 -8.71 -0.17
CA PHE A 282 23.57 -9.04 -1.53
C PHE A 282 22.29 -9.44 -2.25
N TYR A 283 22.17 -9.13 -3.54
CA TYR A 283 20.99 -9.31 -4.36
C TYR A 283 21.40 -10.05 -5.65
N PHE A 284 20.79 -11.20 -5.95
CA PHE A 284 21.05 -12.03 -7.14
C PHE A 284 19.87 -12.00 -8.12
N HIS A 285 19.83 -11.05 -9.05
CA HIS A 285 18.71 -10.92 -10.00
C HIS A 285 18.92 -11.83 -11.22
N LEU A 286 18.12 -12.88 -11.38
CA LEU A 286 18.09 -13.73 -12.58
C LEU A 286 16.90 -13.33 -13.45
N SER A 287 17.16 -12.78 -14.63
CA SER A 287 16.12 -12.49 -15.62
C SER A 287 16.10 -13.56 -16.71
N LYS A 288 14.90 -13.94 -17.18
CA LYS A 288 14.74 -14.77 -18.39
C LYS A 288 14.68 -13.85 -19.60
N GLU A 289 15.41 -14.18 -20.67
CA GLU A 289 15.11 -13.61 -21.98
C GLU A 289 13.69 -14.00 -22.40
N GLU A 290 12.81 -13.02 -22.56
CA GLU A 290 11.68 -13.15 -23.49
C GLU A 290 11.27 -11.78 -24.04
N LYS A 291 10.87 -11.82 -25.30
CA LYS A 291 10.73 -10.72 -26.26
C LYS A 291 9.75 -9.61 -25.83
N LEU A 292 10.12 -8.38 -26.22
CA LEU A 292 9.26 -7.25 -26.61
C LEU A 292 7.74 -7.47 -26.53
N ILE A 293 7.10 -6.86 -25.53
CA ILE A 293 5.91 -5.97 -25.57
C ILE A 293 5.19 -6.04 -24.22
N GLY A 294 5.23 -4.90 -23.49
CA GLY A 294 4.24 -4.46 -22.50
C GLY A 294 3.73 -5.48 -21.48
N CYS A 295 4.46 -5.68 -20.38
CA CYS A 295 3.86 -6.05 -19.11
C CYS A 295 4.69 -5.51 -17.95
N ILE A 296 3.97 -5.12 -16.90
CA ILE A 296 4.36 -4.23 -15.81
C ILE A 296 5.47 -4.85 -14.94
N ASP A 297 6.47 -4.03 -14.61
CA ASP A 297 7.60 -4.29 -13.72
C ASP A 297 7.20 -4.94 -12.39
N GLU A 298 7.58 -6.21 -12.19
CA GLU A 298 7.74 -6.80 -10.86
C GLU A 298 9.24 -6.80 -10.51
N ASN A 299 9.71 -5.67 -9.95
CA ASN A 299 11.06 -5.56 -9.39
C ASN A 299 11.19 -6.49 -8.17
N ILE A 300 11.80 -7.66 -8.37
CA ILE A 300 12.14 -8.59 -7.30
C ILE A 300 13.32 -8.02 -6.50
N GLN A 301 13.04 -7.49 -5.30
CA GLN A 301 14.05 -7.00 -4.36
C GLN A 301 14.59 -8.17 -3.51
N ILE A 302 15.74 -8.72 -3.88
CA ILE A 302 16.42 -9.83 -3.18
C ILE A 302 17.36 -9.32 -2.09
N GLN A 303 16.86 -8.92 -0.92
CA GLN A 303 17.78 -8.95 0.24
C GLN A 303 18.21 -10.41 0.38
N ILE A 304 19.50 -10.78 0.32
CA ILE A 304 19.92 -12.17 0.58
C ILE A 304 19.21 -12.59 1.87
N GLU A 305 18.24 -13.45 1.66
CA GLU A 305 18.25 -14.80 2.15
C GLU A 305 17.67 -15.72 1.05
N LEU A 306 18.54 -15.87 0.04
CA LEU A 306 18.62 -16.87 -1.04
C LEU A 306 17.35 -17.15 -1.86
N ILE A 307 17.31 -16.61 -3.09
CA ILE A 307 16.43 -17.01 -4.21
C ILE A 307 17.31 -17.13 -5.48
N ASN A 308 17.39 -18.16 -6.34
CA ASN A 308 17.32 -19.61 -6.23
C ASN A 308 17.74 -20.27 -7.58
N THR A 309 18.49 -21.38 -7.52
CA THR A 309 18.44 -22.64 -8.28
C THR A 309 19.87 -23.15 -8.57
N LYS A 310 20.19 -24.33 -8.01
CA LYS A 310 21.50 -25.01 -8.02
C LYS A 310 22.55 -24.52 -7.02
N LEU A 311 22.16 -24.48 -5.76
CA LEU A 311 23.10 -24.45 -4.62
C LEU A 311 23.23 -25.87 -4.03
N GLU A 312 23.39 -26.85 -4.93
CA GLU A 312 23.29 -28.28 -4.64
C GLU A 312 24.41 -28.80 -3.72
N ASP A 313 25.43 -28.00 -3.35
CA ASP A 313 26.56 -28.45 -2.51
C ASP A 313 27.08 -27.46 -1.43
N LYS A 314 26.57 -26.21 -1.32
CA LYS A 314 27.26 -25.13 -0.57
C LYS A 314 26.48 -24.48 0.59
N LEU A 315 25.33 -25.02 1.01
CA LEU A 315 24.59 -24.47 2.16
C LEU A 315 25.34 -24.59 3.49
N SER A 316 26.23 -25.58 3.61
CA SER A 316 27.13 -25.78 4.74
C SER A 316 28.11 -24.61 4.95
N CYS A 317 28.39 -23.80 3.92
CA CYS A 317 29.26 -22.63 4.03
C CYS A 317 28.61 -21.45 4.77
N PHE A 318 27.30 -21.51 5.07
CA PHE A 318 26.53 -20.40 5.63
C PHE A 318 25.71 -20.82 6.88
N PRO A 319 26.36 -21.19 8.01
CA PRO A 319 25.68 -21.73 9.20
C PRO A 319 24.80 -20.70 9.96
N ASN A 320 24.99 -19.41 9.73
CA ASN A 320 24.30 -18.32 10.44
C ASN A 320 23.06 -17.79 9.69
N ILE A 321 22.52 -18.54 8.73
CA ILE A 321 21.30 -18.15 8.01
C ILE A 321 20.11 -18.21 8.96
N HIS A 322 19.35 -17.12 9.05
CA HIS A 322 18.17 -16.99 9.92
C HIS A 322 16.85 -17.08 9.15
N ARG A 323 16.86 -16.85 7.85
CA ARG A 323 15.67 -16.92 7.01
C ARG A 323 16.03 -17.42 5.61
N ILE A 324 15.09 -18.08 4.94
CA ILE A 324 15.28 -18.63 3.59
C ILE A 324 13.97 -18.46 2.82
N LEU A 325 14.06 -17.97 1.58
CA LEU A 325 12.92 -17.81 0.66
C LEU A 325 13.16 -18.58 -0.64
N LEU A 326 12.59 -19.77 -0.79
CA LEU A 326 12.78 -20.60 -2.00
C LEU A 326 11.60 -20.47 -2.96
N ASP A 327 11.88 -20.15 -4.22
CA ASP A 327 10.87 -20.14 -5.28
C ASP A 327 10.74 -21.45 -6.08
N TYR A 328 11.73 -22.33 -5.96
CA TYR A 328 11.87 -23.63 -6.64
C TYR A 328 12.75 -24.54 -5.76
N VAL A 329 12.53 -25.84 -5.73
CA VAL A 329 13.31 -26.74 -4.85
C VAL A 329 13.64 -28.01 -5.63
N THR A 330 14.92 -28.40 -5.63
CA THR A 330 15.44 -29.66 -6.21
C THR A 330 15.64 -30.72 -5.12
N ASP A 331 15.72 -31.99 -5.53
CA ASP A 331 15.83 -33.17 -4.64
C ASP A 331 17.07 -33.09 -3.74
N ASP A 332 18.23 -32.72 -4.31
CA ASP A 332 19.50 -32.59 -3.59
C ASP A 332 19.48 -31.46 -2.54
N LEU A 333 18.67 -30.42 -2.75
CA LEU A 333 18.54 -29.33 -1.80
C LEU A 333 17.71 -29.75 -0.57
N ILE A 334 16.67 -30.56 -0.76
CA ILE A 334 15.81 -31.05 0.33
C ILE A 334 16.57 -32.03 1.23
N THR A 335 17.44 -32.87 0.67
CA THR A 335 18.24 -33.82 1.46
C THR A 335 19.21 -33.07 2.38
N GLN A 336 19.82 -31.98 1.93
CA GLN A 336 20.75 -31.13 2.71
C GLN A 336 20.09 -30.29 3.81
N PHE A 337 18.80 -30.02 3.70
CA PHE A 337 18.05 -29.26 4.70
C PHE A 337 17.97 -30.04 6.02
N ASN A 338 18.82 -29.73 6.98
CA ASN A 338 18.77 -30.30 8.32
C ASN A 338 19.34 -29.30 9.35
N SER A 339 19.13 -29.59 10.64
CA SER A 339 19.61 -28.76 11.75
C SER A 339 21.14 -28.66 11.85
N GLN A 340 21.89 -29.58 11.23
CA GLN A 340 23.35 -29.55 11.22
C GLN A 340 23.89 -28.52 10.22
N VAL A 341 23.21 -28.34 9.08
CA VAL A 341 23.58 -27.38 8.03
C VAL A 341 23.02 -25.98 8.31
N LEU A 342 21.82 -25.89 8.87
CA LEU A 342 21.11 -24.63 9.12
C LEU A 342 20.64 -24.50 10.58
N PRO A 343 21.57 -24.40 11.56
CA PRO A 343 21.22 -24.40 12.98
C PRO A 343 20.45 -23.15 13.43
N CYS A 344 20.65 -22.02 12.75
CA CYS A 344 20.08 -20.71 13.13
C CYS A 344 18.75 -20.36 12.43
N LEU A 345 18.19 -21.25 11.61
CA LEU A 345 17.05 -20.94 10.75
C LEU A 345 15.78 -20.65 11.56
N GLU A 346 15.26 -19.44 11.43
CA GLU A 346 14.05 -18.95 12.08
C GLU A 346 12.85 -18.79 11.13
N TYR A 347 13.06 -18.48 9.84
CA TYR A 347 11.97 -18.29 8.87
C TYR A 347 12.20 -19.06 7.57
N LEU A 348 11.24 -19.87 7.15
CA LEU A 348 11.30 -20.62 5.90
C LEU A 348 10.08 -20.31 5.02
N SER A 349 10.30 -20.06 3.74
CA SER A 349 9.23 -19.85 2.76
C SER A 349 9.50 -20.65 1.50
N VAL A 350 8.54 -21.44 1.05
CA VAL A 350 8.66 -22.33 -0.12
C VAL A 350 7.49 -22.10 -1.08
N SER A 351 7.81 -21.58 -2.27
CA SER A 351 6.86 -21.10 -3.28
C SER A 351 6.56 -22.16 -4.37
N HIS A 352 5.66 -21.80 -5.30
CA HIS A 352 4.68 -22.63 -6.02
C HIS A 352 5.22 -23.64 -7.06
N LYS A 353 6.53 -23.73 -7.26
CA LYS A 353 7.16 -24.60 -8.27
C LYS A 353 7.93 -25.78 -7.68
N VAL A 354 7.41 -26.41 -6.62
CA VAL A 354 7.97 -27.67 -6.10
C VAL A 354 7.23 -28.87 -6.67
N SER A 355 7.99 -29.89 -7.08
CA SER A 355 7.45 -31.17 -7.52
C SER A 355 6.66 -31.83 -6.37
N PRO A 356 5.44 -32.33 -6.60
CA PRO A 356 4.60 -32.96 -5.56
C PRO A 356 5.24 -34.17 -4.87
N PHE A 357 6.17 -34.84 -5.54
CA PHE A 357 6.78 -36.09 -5.10
C PHE A 357 7.63 -35.95 -3.82
N TYR A 358 8.24 -34.79 -3.57
CA TYR A 358 9.30 -34.63 -2.56
C TYR A 358 8.92 -33.76 -1.36
N MET A 359 7.70 -33.25 -1.38
CA MET A 359 7.09 -32.58 -0.23
C MET A 359 6.99 -33.44 1.05
N PRO A 360 6.82 -34.78 1.01
CA PRO A 360 6.74 -35.59 2.23
C PRO A 360 7.97 -35.49 3.15
N ASP A 361 9.19 -35.48 2.60
CA ASP A 361 10.43 -35.43 3.40
C ASP A 361 10.65 -34.07 4.05
N LEU A 362 10.41 -32.99 3.30
CA LEU A 362 10.48 -31.64 3.85
C LEU A 362 9.41 -31.42 4.94
N ARG A 363 8.20 -31.96 4.76
CA ARG A 363 7.14 -31.94 5.79
C ARG A 363 7.59 -32.66 7.05
N GLY A 364 8.15 -33.87 6.91
CA GLY A 364 8.69 -34.62 8.04
C GLY A 364 9.73 -33.81 8.81
N LYS A 365 10.66 -33.15 8.11
CA LYS A 365 11.67 -32.29 8.75
C LYS A 365 11.07 -31.07 9.45
N ILE A 366 10.07 -30.41 8.86
CA ILE A 366 9.45 -29.21 9.45
C ILE A 366 8.60 -29.56 10.67
N PHE A 367 7.79 -30.63 10.59
CA PHE A 367 6.82 -30.99 11.63
C PHE A 367 7.36 -31.97 12.68
N SER A 368 8.51 -32.61 12.44
CA SER A 368 9.21 -33.48 13.40
C SER A 368 10.51 -32.89 13.95
N ASN A 369 10.57 -31.57 14.19
CA ASN A 369 11.69 -30.86 14.83
C ASN A 369 13.05 -30.87 14.11
N GLY A 370 13.06 -31.02 12.78
CA GLY A 370 14.27 -30.92 11.97
C GLY A 370 14.90 -29.52 11.96
N PHE A 371 14.16 -28.49 12.40
CA PHE A 371 14.64 -27.11 12.55
C PHE A 371 14.26 -26.55 13.94
N PRO A 372 15.13 -26.69 14.95
CA PRO A 372 14.80 -26.34 16.34
C PRO A 372 14.41 -24.87 16.55
N ASN A 373 14.95 -23.95 15.76
CA ASN A 373 14.73 -22.51 15.90
C ASN A 373 13.64 -21.94 14.97
N LEU A 374 12.97 -22.78 14.18
CA LEU A 374 12.03 -22.33 13.15
C LEU A 374 10.76 -21.74 13.78
N LYS A 375 10.61 -20.41 13.71
CA LYS A 375 9.46 -19.67 14.27
C LYS A 375 8.33 -19.50 13.25
N SER A 376 8.66 -19.40 11.96
CA SER A 376 7.68 -19.10 10.90
C SER A 376 7.92 -19.92 9.63
N CYS A 377 6.86 -20.49 9.08
CA CYS A 377 6.93 -21.27 7.84
C CYS A 377 5.81 -20.92 6.85
N TYR A 378 6.15 -20.80 5.56
CA TYR A 378 5.20 -20.73 4.45
C TYR A 378 5.43 -21.86 3.43
N ILE A 379 4.39 -22.63 3.11
CA ILE A 379 4.45 -23.71 2.11
C ILE A 379 3.28 -23.57 1.14
N SER A 380 3.59 -23.42 -0.15
CA SER A 380 2.62 -23.14 -1.21
C SER A 380 1.89 -24.36 -1.80
N ARG A 381 2.40 -25.59 -1.63
CA ARG A 381 1.73 -26.83 -2.09
C ARG A 381 1.74 -27.92 -1.01
N MET A 382 0.62 -28.05 -0.30
CA MET A 382 0.27 -29.25 0.46
C MET A 382 -0.77 -30.04 -0.34
N LYS A 383 -0.37 -30.73 -1.41
CA LYS A 383 -1.29 -31.75 -1.95
C LYS A 383 -1.34 -32.91 -0.94
N PRO A 384 -2.53 -33.40 -0.56
CA PRO A 384 -2.66 -34.62 0.23
C PRO A 384 -2.17 -35.77 -0.65
N ALA A 385 -1.05 -36.36 -0.25
CA ALA A 385 -0.63 -37.66 -0.75
C ALA A 385 -0.88 -38.65 0.38
N TYR A 386 -1.31 -39.86 0.03
CA TYR A 386 -1.88 -40.94 0.84
C TYR A 386 -1.02 -41.50 2.01
N THR A 387 -0.08 -40.74 2.55
CA THR A 387 0.81 -41.22 3.62
C THR A 387 0.86 -40.22 4.78
N LEU A 388 -0.11 -40.36 5.70
CA LEU A 388 0.04 -39.90 7.08
C LEU A 388 1.21 -40.66 7.72
N ARG A 389 2.40 -40.05 7.76
CA ARG A 389 3.41 -40.41 8.76
C ARG A 389 3.13 -39.57 10.00
N GLU A 390 3.06 -40.20 11.17
CA GLU A 390 2.93 -39.51 12.45
C GLU A 390 4.08 -38.51 12.61
N TRP A 391 3.75 -37.22 12.74
CA TRP A 391 4.73 -36.18 13.08
C TRP A 391 4.96 -36.17 14.59
N THR A 392 6.20 -35.94 15.02
CA THR A 392 6.55 -36.00 16.45
C THR A 392 6.06 -34.74 17.17
N ARG A 393 6.88 -33.70 17.27
CA ARG A 393 6.52 -32.37 17.82
C ARG A 393 7.49 -31.30 17.31
N SER A 394 7.00 -30.13 16.94
CA SER A 394 7.79 -28.94 16.57
C SER A 394 7.36 -27.74 17.42
N PRO A 395 7.91 -27.59 18.64
CA PRO A 395 7.45 -26.59 19.62
C PRO A 395 7.86 -25.15 19.30
N SER A 396 8.83 -24.94 18.41
CA SER A 396 9.34 -23.61 18.03
C SER A 396 8.43 -22.87 17.05
N LEU A 397 7.62 -23.60 16.29
CA LEU A 397 6.79 -23.04 15.21
C LEU A 397 5.60 -22.27 15.78
N ARG A 398 5.55 -20.96 15.50
CA ARG A 398 4.48 -20.04 15.96
C ARG A 398 3.60 -19.55 14.83
N PHE A 399 4.15 -19.40 13.63
CA PHE A 399 3.44 -18.86 12.47
C PHE A 399 3.50 -19.85 11.31
N LEU A 400 2.33 -20.30 10.86
CA LEU A 400 2.22 -21.25 9.76
C LEU A 400 1.27 -20.73 8.68
N ARG A 401 1.76 -20.73 7.44
CA ARG A 401 0.97 -20.40 6.25
C ARG A 401 1.07 -21.55 5.27
N LEU A 402 -0.07 -22.13 4.96
CA LEU A 402 -0.23 -23.22 4.03
C LEU A 402 -1.18 -22.79 2.92
N ASN A 403 -1.15 -23.53 1.82
CA ASN A 403 -2.14 -23.40 0.77
C ASN A 403 -3.22 -24.46 1.01
N ASP A 404 -3.40 -25.44 0.13
CA ASP A 404 -4.41 -26.48 0.28
C ASP A 404 -4.10 -27.43 1.45
N ILE A 405 -5.07 -27.72 2.33
CA ILE A 405 -5.00 -28.77 3.36
C ILE A 405 -6.33 -29.51 3.48
N ASP A 406 -6.30 -30.76 3.96
CA ASP A 406 -7.49 -31.53 4.33
C ASP A 406 -7.67 -31.61 5.86
N ALA A 407 -8.76 -32.23 6.32
CA ALA A 407 -9.08 -32.45 7.73
C ALA A 407 -8.00 -33.25 8.48
N SER A 408 -7.40 -34.25 7.85
CA SER A 408 -6.39 -35.13 8.47
C SER A 408 -5.06 -34.40 8.70
N ILE A 409 -4.67 -33.55 7.75
CA ILE A 409 -3.50 -32.70 7.83
C ILE A 409 -3.72 -31.61 8.88
N TYR A 410 -4.92 -31.02 8.92
CA TYR A 410 -5.27 -30.01 9.93
C TYR A 410 -5.11 -30.55 11.36
N THR A 411 -5.68 -31.72 11.67
CA THR A 411 -5.54 -32.34 13.00
C THR A 411 -4.09 -32.70 13.31
N SER A 412 -3.34 -33.21 12.32
CA SER A 412 -1.91 -33.53 12.47
C SER A 412 -1.05 -32.29 12.77
N ILE A 413 -1.34 -31.14 12.14
CA ILE A 413 -0.65 -29.87 12.41
C ILE A 413 -0.89 -29.43 13.86
N LEU A 414 -2.14 -29.51 14.32
CA LEU A 414 -2.49 -29.11 15.68
C LEU A 414 -1.80 -30.00 16.74
N LEU A 415 -1.64 -31.30 16.46
CA LEU A 415 -0.90 -32.20 17.35
C LEU A 415 0.61 -31.94 17.32
N ALA A 416 1.18 -31.70 16.13
CA ALA A 416 2.62 -31.51 15.97
C ALA A 416 3.11 -30.16 16.48
N CYS A 417 2.31 -29.09 16.44
CA CYS A 417 2.75 -27.72 16.72
C CYS A 417 2.05 -27.13 17.96
N PRO A 418 2.44 -27.48 19.20
CA PRO A 418 1.70 -27.11 20.41
C PRO A 418 1.70 -25.60 20.73
N ASN A 419 2.66 -24.84 20.22
CA ASN A 419 2.80 -23.39 20.45
C ASN A 419 2.35 -22.54 19.25
N LEU A 420 1.56 -23.12 18.34
CA LEU A 420 1.12 -22.44 17.14
C LEU A 420 0.18 -21.28 17.48
N TYR A 421 0.58 -20.05 17.13
CA TYR A 421 -0.19 -18.84 17.43
C TYR A 421 -1.06 -18.39 16.24
N TYR A 422 -0.54 -18.56 15.02
CA TYR A 422 -1.18 -18.13 13.78
C TYR A 422 -1.17 -19.24 12.73
N LEU A 423 -2.34 -19.51 12.15
CA LEU A 423 -2.50 -20.48 11.07
C LEU A 423 -3.30 -19.88 9.91
N LYS A 424 -2.78 -20.04 8.69
CA LYS A 424 -3.48 -19.69 7.44
C LYS A 424 -3.47 -20.87 6.49
N PHE A 425 -4.62 -21.22 5.91
CA PHE A 425 -4.70 -22.25 4.88
C PHE A 425 -5.85 -22.03 3.90
N ARG A 426 -5.95 -22.91 2.91
CA ARG A 426 -7.01 -23.01 1.91
C ARG A 426 -7.62 -24.41 2.00
N LEU A 427 -8.95 -24.51 1.95
CA LEU A 427 -9.67 -25.78 1.92
C LEU A 427 -10.07 -26.09 0.46
N PRO A 428 -9.48 -27.11 -0.17
CA PRO A 428 -9.81 -27.50 -1.54
C PRO A 428 -11.05 -28.40 -1.63
N GLU A 429 -11.33 -29.25 -0.63
CA GLU A 429 -12.39 -30.28 -0.67
C GLU A 429 -13.22 -30.33 0.63
N ARG A 430 -14.43 -30.92 0.57
CA ARG A 430 -15.30 -31.17 1.73
C ARG A 430 -14.78 -32.34 2.58
N SER A 431 -13.66 -32.15 3.28
CA SER A 431 -13.21 -33.10 4.30
C SER A 431 -13.81 -32.79 5.68
N LYS A 432 -14.59 -33.70 6.26
CA LYS A 432 -15.16 -33.54 7.61
C LYS A 432 -14.16 -34.07 8.64
N ILE A 433 -14.12 -33.44 9.82
CA ILE A 433 -13.36 -33.95 10.96
C ILE A 433 -14.21 -35.03 11.64
N GLU A 434 -13.77 -36.29 11.58
CA GLU A 434 -14.46 -37.44 12.18
C GLU A 434 -14.26 -37.46 13.70
N SER A 435 -15.23 -36.93 14.46
CA SER A 435 -15.52 -37.11 15.90
C SER A 435 -14.43 -36.95 16.99
N ASN A 436 -13.14 -37.15 16.70
CA ASN A 436 -12.03 -36.95 17.63
C ASN A 436 -11.50 -35.53 17.50
N ILE A 437 -12.16 -34.60 18.20
CA ILE A 437 -11.80 -33.18 18.20
C ILE A 437 -10.50 -33.01 19.01
N VAL A 438 -9.39 -32.73 18.31
CA VAL A 438 -8.13 -32.30 18.95
C VAL A 438 -8.30 -30.84 19.38
N LEU A 439 -8.15 -30.56 20.68
CA LEU A 439 -8.23 -29.19 21.20
C LEU A 439 -6.84 -28.54 21.23
N HIS A 440 -6.73 -27.37 20.60
CA HIS A 440 -5.52 -26.56 20.56
C HIS A 440 -5.73 -25.23 21.27
N SER A 441 -5.10 -25.06 22.44
CA SER A 441 -5.32 -23.93 23.35
C SER A 441 -4.57 -22.65 22.98
N ASN A 442 -3.44 -22.76 22.26
CA ASN A 442 -2.53 -21.64 21.99
C ASN A 442 -2.80 -20.91 20.67
N LEU A 443 -3.71 -21.41 19.83
CA LEU A 443 -4.00 -20.81 18.53
C LEU A 443 -4.96 -19.65 18.72
N LYS A 444 -4.46 -18.43 18.48
CA LYS A 444 -5.25 -17.19 18.67
C LYS A 444 -5.73 -16.58 17.37
N ARG A 445 -5.07 -16.87 16.25
CA ARG A 445 -5.39 -16.28 14.94
C ARG A 445 -5.51 -17.34 13.85
N LEU A 446 -6.65 -17.35 13.17
CA LEU A 446 -6.96 -18.33 12.14
C LEU A 446 -7.48 -17.63 10.88
N LEU A 447 -6.89 -17.94 9.73
CA LEU A 447 -7.33 -17.46 8.42
C LEU A 447 -7.63 -18.64 7.49
N ILE A 448 -8.88 -18.76 7.05
CA ILE A 448 -9.33 -19.85 6.19
C ILE A 448 -9.74 -19.27 4.82
N ASN A 449 -9.14 -19.78 3.74
CA ASN A 449 -9.57 -19.48 2.37
C ASN A 449 -10.42 -20.64 1.81
N LEU A 450 -11.64 -20.33 1.37
CA LEU A 450 -12.58 -21.30 0.80
C LEU A 450 -12.65 -21.10 -0.71
N ASN A 451 -12.31 -22.14 -1.49
CA ASN A 451 -12.09 -22.04 -2.93
C ASN A 451 -13.16 -22.74 -3.80
N HIS A 452 -14.25 -23.27 -3.23
CA HIS A 452 -15.22 -24.08 -3.96
C HIS A 452 -16.46 -23.29 -4.41
N ASP A 453 -16.81 -23.43 -5.69
CA ASP A 453 -17.98 -22.81 -6.33
C ASP A 453 -19.30 -23.58 -6.06
N GLU A 454 -19.21 -24.83 -5.60
CA GLU A 454 -20.40 -25.66 -5.32
C GLU A 454 -21.08 -25.29 -4.00
N TRP A 455 -22.30 -24.77 -4.14
CA TRP A 455 -23.25 -24.43 -3.08
C TRP A 455 -24.27 -25.57 -2.86
N PRO A 456 -24.87 -25.78 -1.65
CA PRO A 456 -24.65 -25.17 -0.32
C PRO A 456 -23.61 -25.92 0.54
N TRP A 457 -23.04 -25.22 1.52
CA TRP A 457 -22.23 -25.81 2.61
C TRP A 457 -23.16 -26.07 3.81
N ASP A 458 -23.04 -27.22 4.46
CA ASP A 458 -23.84 -27.62 5.63
C ASP A 458 -23.22 -27.11 6.95
N ASP A 459 -24.08 -26.86 7.95
CA ASP A 459 -23.77 -26.36 9.31
C ASP A 459 -22.57 -27.07 9.98
N ASN A 460 -22.38 -28.35 9.64
CA ASN A 460 -21.45 -29.25 10.31
C ASN A 460 -20.01 -29.18 9.77
N PHE A 461 -19.78 -28.62 8.57
CA PHE A 461 -18.46 -28.67 7.95
C PHE A 461 -17.44 -27.80 8.68
N LEU A 462 -17.75 -26.51 8.87
CA LEU A 462 -16.82 -25.56 9.49
C LEU A 462 -16.78 -25.70 11.02
N ASP A 463 -17.87 -26.15 11.65
CA ASP A 463 -17.92 -26.33 13.10
C ASP A 463 -16.87 -27.33 13.58
N GLY A 464 -16.60 -28.41 12.84
CA GLY A 464 -15.54 -29.35 13.18
C GLY A 464 -14.17 -28.68 13.31
N TYR A 465 -13.79 -27.85 12.33
CA TYR A 465 -12.49 -27.15 12.33
C TYR A 465 -12.39 -26.12 13.47
N LEU A 466 -13.49 -25.40 13.74
CA LEU A 466 -13.55 -24.40 14.80
C LEU A 466 -13.60 -25.04 16.20
N ALA A 467 -14.21 -26.21 16.33
CA ALA A 467 -14.25 -26.95 17.59
C ALA A 467 -12.86 -27.34 18.09
N CYS A 468 -11.90 -27.54 17.18
CA CYS A 468 -10.51 -27.81 17.53
C CYS A 468 -9.77 -26.61 18.17
N VAL A 469 -10.28 -25.39 18.07
CA VAL A 469 -9.55 -24.15 18.43
C VAL A 469 -10.41 -23.22 19.29
N PRO A 470 -10.74 -23.62 20.53
CA PRO A 470 -11.74 -22.94 21.35
C PRO A 470 -11.34 -21.52 21.82
N ASN A 471 -10.04 -21.20 21.88
CA ASN A 471 -9.52 -19.94 22.45
C ASN A 471 -9.18 -18.88 21.40
N LEU A 472 -9.85 -18.91 20.25
CA LEU A 472 -9.53 -18.06 19.11
C LEU A 472 -9.93 -16.59 19.36
N GLU A 473 -9.00 -15.66 19.19
CA GLU A 473 -9.24 -14.22 19.34
C GLU A 473 -9.60 -13.55 17.99
N LYS A 474 -8.98 -14.03 16.90
CA LYS A 474 -9.18 -13.47 15.55
C LYS A 474 -9.45 -14.55 14.53
N LEU A 475 -10.60 -14.45 13.85
CA LEU A 475 -10.99 -15.34 12.78
C LEU A 475 -11.20 -14.52 11.49
N ARG A 476 -10.52 -14.92 10.42
CA ARG A 476 -10.76 -14.39 9.07
C ARG A 476 -11.13 -15.51 8.11
N ILE A 477 -12.26 -15.38 7.45
CA ILE A 477 -12.70 -16.33 6.43
C ILE A 477 -12.78 -15.58 5.11
N ASN A 478 -12.01 -16.04 4.13
CA ASN A 478 -12.07 -15.51 2.78
C ASN A 478 -12.74 -16.55 1.89
N ARG A 479 -13.74 -16.13 1.12
CA ARG A 479 -14.42 -16.99 0.16
C ARG A 479 -14.37 -16.34 -1.21
N SER A 480 -14.08 -17.10 -2.25
CA SER A 480 -14.30 -16.66 -3.62
C SER A 480 -15.33 -17.53 -4.33
N VAL A 481 -16.35 -16.93 -4.96
CA VAL A 481 -17.41 -17.64 -5.70
C VAL A 481 -17.45 -17.14 -7.14
N SER A 482 -17.46 -18.04 -8.12
CA SER A 482 -17.74 -17.72 -9.52
C SER A 482 -19.25 -17.59 -9.78
N VAL A 483 -19.65 -16.58 -10.54
CA VAL A 483 -21.08 -16.27 -10.75
C VAL A 483 -21.64 -16.98 -11.97
N ASP A 484 -22.16 -18.18 -11.76
CA ASP A 484 -23.18 -18.72 -12.65
C ASP A 484 -24.58 -18.43 -12.09
N SER A 485 -25.61 -18.47 -12.93
CA SER A 485 -26.94 -17.86 -12.78
C SER A 485 -27.77 -18.23 -11.53
N ASN A 486 -27.27 -19.09 -10.63
CA ASN A 486 -27.98 -19.60 -9.45
C ASN A 486 -27.61 -18.98 -8.10
N VAL A 487 -26.68 -18.01 -8.03
CA VAL A 487 -26.21 -17.40 -6.76
C VAL A 487 -27.33 -16.81 -5.88
N MET A 488 -28.46 -16.34 -6.46
CA MET A 488 -29.57 -15.75 -5.69
C MET A 488 -30.42 -16.76 -4.92
N ASN A 489 -30.62 -17.97 -5.43
CA ASN A 489 -31.36 -19.03 -4.72
C ASN A 489 -30.56 -19.57 -3.52
N PHE A 490 -29.24 -19.43 -3.63
CA PHE A 490 -28.27 -19.99 -2.71
C PHE A 490 -28.08 -19.11 -1.46
N LEU A 491 -28.03 -17.78 -1.62
CA LEU A 491 -27.85 -16.85 -0.50
C LEU A 491 -29.02 -16.79 0.49
N GLN A 492 -30.20 -17.29 0.13
CA GLN A 492 -31.33 -17.39 1.05
C GLN A 492 -31.04 -18.31 2.26
N HIS A 493 -30.04 -19.18 2.15
CA HIS A 493 -29.72 -20.23 3.13
C HIS A 493 -28.47 -19.91 4.00
N TYR A 494 -27.97 -18.67 4.06
CA TYR A 494 -26.73 -18.31 4.79
C TYR A 494 -26.85 -18.30 6.34
N ASP A 495 -28.01 -18.64 6.89
CA ASP A 495 -28.29 -18.56 8.33
C ASP A 495 -27.44 -19.55 9.16
N TRP A 496 -26.88 -20.59 8.54
CA TRP A 496 -26.02 -21.57 9.20
C TRP A 496 -24.73 -20.97 9.77
N LEU A 497 -24.09 -20.05 9.04
CA LEU A 497 -22.83 -19.45 9.48
C LEU A 497 -23.08 -18.59 10.74
N LEU A 498 -24.23 -17.94 10.84
CA LEU A 498 -24.66 -17.21 12.03
C LEU A 498 -24.83 -18.15 13.23
N SER A 499 -25.46 -19.31 13.05
CA SER A 499 -25.65 -20.32 14.10
C SER A 499 -24.31 -20.84 14.64
N THR A 500 -23.40 -21.28 13.76
CA THR A 500 -22.09 -21.83 14.16
C THR A 500 -21.20 -20.78 14.83
N ILE A 501 -21.17 -19.57 14.28
CA ILE A 501 -20.40 -18.45 14.85
C ILE A 501 -20.98 -18.05 16.21
N SER A 502 -22.31 -17.86 16.33
CA SER A 502 -22.95 -17.49 17.60
C SER A 502 -22.69 -18.47 18.76
N LYS A 503 -22.61 -19.78 18.47
CA LYS A 503 -22.28 -20.80 19.47
C LYS A 503 -20.84 -20.73 20.00
N ARG A 504 -19.90 -20.16 19.23
CA ARG A 504 -18.45 -20.17 19.52
C ARG A 504 -17.86 -18.78 19.82
N LEU A 505 -18.64 -17.72 19.62
CA LEU A 505 -18.21 -16.30 19.64
C LEU A 505 -17.89 -15.68 21.00
N LEU A 506 -18.12 -16.35 22.14
CA LEU A 506 -17.94 -15.73 23.46
C LEU A 506 -16.49 -15.24 23.74
N VAL A 507 -15.51 -15.71 22.96
CA VAL A 507 -14.06 -15.42 23.14
C VAL A 507 -13.44 -14.67 21.94
N ILE A 508 -14.17 -14.47 20.84
CA ILE A 508 -13.62 -13.88 19.60
C ILE A 508 -13.70 -12.35 19.65
N ASP A 509 -12.55 -11.69 19.75
CA ASP A 509 -12.43 -10.23 19.73
C ASP A 509 -12.66 -9.61 18.33
N ARG A 510 -12.27 -10.31 17.25
CA ARG A 510 -12.37 -9.80 15.88
C ARG A 510 -12.70 -10.87 14.86
N PHE A 511 -13.79 -10.66 14.12
CA PHE A 511 -14.22 -11.51 13.01
C PHE A 511 -14.19 -10.75 11.67
N GLU A 512 -13.51 -11.30 10.66
CA GLU A 512 -13.43 -10.77 9.30
C GLU A 512 -13.97 -11.80 8.31
N PHE A 513 -14.91 -11.40 7.45
CA PHE A 513 -15.45 -12.26 6.40
C PHE A 513 -15.32 -11.57 5.04
N ASP A 514 -14.37 -12.02 4.23
CA ASP A 514 -14.16 -11.49 2.88
C ASP A 514 -14.88 -12.37 1.86
N PHE A 515 -15.85 -11.79 1.15
CA PHE A 515 -16.58 -12.47 0.08
C PHE A 515 -16.22 -11.89 -1.28
N ASN A 516 -15.42 -12.63 -2.04
CA ASN A 516 -14.94 -12.26 -3.38
C ASN A 516 -15.81 -12.90 -4.46
N VAL A 517 -16.39 -12.10 -5.33
CA VAL A 517 -17.21 -12.59 -6.45
C VAL A 517 -16.39 -12.54 -7.73
N LYS A 518 -16.08 -13.70 -8.31
CA LYS A 518 -15.31 -13.82 -9.56
C LYS A 518 -16.25 -13.86 -10.77
N ARG A 519 -15.93 -13.08 -11.79
CA ARG A 519 -16.70 -12.95 -13.03
C ARG A 519 -16.35 -14.12 -13.96
N THR A 520 -17.25 -15.05 -14.20
CA THR A 520 -17.16 -15.97 -15.34
C THR A 520 -17.65 -15.22 -16.59
N ASN A 521 -17.02 -15.50 -17.73
CA ASN A 521 -17.12 -14.72 -18.98
C ASN A 521 -18.57 -14.37 -19.37
N GLY A 522 -19.01 -13.14 -19.06
CA GLY A 522 -20.34 -12.65 -19.41
C GLY A 522 -20.65 -11.28 -18.78
N PHE A 523 -21.35 -10.42 -19.54
CA PHE A 523 -21.82 -9.11 -19.08
C PHE A 523 -22.86 -9.27 -17.96
N MET A 524 -22.43 -9.16 -16.70
CA MET A 524 -23.32 -8.99 -15.54
C MET A 524 -23.41 -7.51 -15.14
N GLU A 525 -24.64 -7.01 -14.94
CA GLU A 525 -24.96 -5.64 -14.50
C GLU A 525 -24.43 -5.35 -13.08
N ASN A 526 -23.80 -4.18 -12.88
CA ASN A 526 -23.37 -3.67 -11.57
C ASN A 526 -24.49 -3.64 -10.50
N ARG A 527 -25.77 -3.60 -10.92
CA ARG A 527 -26.94 -3.64 -10.03
C ARG A 527 -27.06 -4.95 -9.23
N PHE A 528 -26.65 -6.08 -9.81
CA PHE A 528 -26.76 -7.40 -9.19
C PHE A 528 -25.89 -7.52 -7.93
N ASN A 529 -24.63 -7.07 -7.99
CA ASN A 529 -23.70 -7.09 -6.85
C ASN A 529 -24.17 -6.20 -5.68
N SER A 530 -24.73 -5.02 -5.96
CA SER A 530 -25.14 -4.06 -4.92
C SER A 530 -26.32 -4.53 -4.06
N ARG A 531 -27.37 -5.10 -4.67
CA ARG A 531 -28.55 -5.63 -3.95
C ARG A 531 -28.18 -6.83 -3.10
N LEU A 532 -27.40 -7.74 -3.68
CA LEU A 532 -26.97 -8.99 -3.09
C LEU A 532 -26.07 -8.73 -1.87
N MET A 533 -25.17 -7.75 -1.97
CA MET A 533 -24.34 -7.32 -0.84
C MET A 533 -25.16 -6.59 0.25
N SER A 534 -26.17 -5.80 -0.13
CA SER A 534 -27.03 -5.11 0.84
C SER A 534 -27.91 -6.07 1.68
N GLN A 535 -28.39 -7.17 1.11
CA GLN A 535 -29.18 -8.18 1.84
C GLN A 535 -28.31 -8.99 2.82
N PHE A 536 -27.10 -9.36 2.39
CA PHE A 536 -26.12 -10.05 3.22
C PHE A 536 -25.66 -9.17 4.40
N LEU A 537 -25.34 -7.90 4.14
CA LEU A 537 -24.95 -6.94 5.17
C LEU A 537 -26.05 -6.73 6.20
N ARG A 538 -27.32 -6.58 5.79
CA ARG A 538 -28.46 -6.43 6.72
C ARG A 538 -28.59 -7.59 7.71
N ARG A 539 -28.37 -8.83 7.27
CA ARG A 539 -28.43 -10.02 8.14
C ARG A 539 -27.25 -10.09 9.09
N ILE A 540 -26.04 -9.78 8.63
CA ILE A 540 -24.82 -9.78 9.47
C ILE A 540 -24.83 -8.66 10.51
N THR A 541 -25.33 -7.46 10.16
CA THR A 541 -25.41 -6.33 11.10
C THR A 541 -26.40 -6.54 12.24
N SER A 542 -27.23 -7.58 12.19
CA SER A 542 -28.14 -7.95 13.30
C SER A 542 -27.45 -8.71 14.43
N LEU A 543 -26.17 -9.09 14.26
CA LEU A 543 -25.35 -9.74 15.29
C LEU A 543 -24.79 -8.72 16.29
N PRO A 544 -24.64 -9.08 17.58
CA PRO A 544 -24.03 -8.23 18.60
C PRO A 544 -22.49 -8.28 18.46
N ILE A 545 -21.93 -7.69 17.41
CA ILE A 545 -20.48 -7.72 17.14
C ILE A 545 -19.95 -6.31 16.92
N GLN A 546 -18.98 -5.88 17.73
CA GLN A 546 -18.40 -4.53 17.71
C GLN A 546 -17.32 -4.32 16.63
N SER A 547 -16.94 -5.35 15.86
CA SER A 547 -15.78 -5.24 14.95
C SER A 547 -15.96 -5.96 13.61
N ILE A 548 -16.80 -5.44 12.73
CA ILE A 548 -16.74 -5.75 11.29
C ILE A 548 -16.08 -4.57 10.60
N ARG A 549 -14.80 -4.71 10.26
CA ARG A 549 -14.01 -3.65 9.58
C ARG A 549 -13.21 -4.20 8.40
N SER A 550 -13.89 -4.78 7.41
CA SER A 550 -13.52 -4.66 6.00
C SER A 550 -14.39 -5.57 5.14
N PHE A 551 -15.23 -4.97 4.31
CA PHE A 551 -15.53 -5.53 2.99
C PHE A 551 -14.74 -4.68 2.01
N HIS A 552 -13.76 -5.25 1.31
CA HIS A 552 -13.15 -4.57 0.17
C HIS A 552 -14.01 -4.83 -1.07
N SER A 553 -15.16 -4.16 -1.16
CA SER A 553 -15.75 -3.87 -2.45
C SER A 553 -15.04 -2.67 -3.08
N PHE A 554 -15.19 -2.50 -4.39
CA PHE A 554 -14.64 -1.47 -5.27
C PHE A 554 -14.98 0.01 -4.87
N ASP A 555 -15.02 0.34 -3.59
CA ASP A 555 -15.60 1.56 -3.05
C ASP A 555 -14.69 2.79 -3.18
N ASP A 556 -13.37 2.59 -3.26
CA ASP A 556 -12.38 3.68 -3.33
C ASP A 556 -12.31 4.38 -4.70
N VAL A 557 -12.89 3.80 -5.75
CA VAL A 557 -12.85 4.36 -7.12
C VAL A 557 -14.12 5.16 -7.46
N THR A 558 -15.17 5.09 -6.62
CA THR A 558 -16.44 5.77 -6.90
C THR A 558 -16.55 7.14 -6.22
N PRO A 559 -16.96 8.20 -6.95
CA PRO A 559 -17.14 9.53 -6.36
C PRO A 559 -18.19 9.49 -5.25
N ALA A 560 -17.87 10.15 -4.14
CA ALA A 560 -18.67 10.18 -2.93
C ALA A 560 -19.08 11.61 -2.56
N LYS A 561 -20.20 11.74 -1.86
CA LYS A 561 -20.76 13.03 -1.42
C LYS A 561 -21.41 12.91 -0.05
N TYR A 562 -21.49 14.00 0.70
CA TYR A 562 -22.34 14.07 1.89
C TYR A 562 -23.82 14.21 1.50
N ILE A 563 -24.72 13.70 2.34
CA ILE A 563 -26.15 13.91 2.11
C ILE A 563 -26.48 15.41 2.20
N SER A 564 -27.17 15.92 1.19
CA SER A 564 -27.61 17.31 1.15
C SER A 564 -28.93 17.42 0.41
N THR A 565 -29.74 18.39 0.85
CA THR A 565 -30.99 18.79 0.19
C THR A 565 -30.72 19.94 -0.76
N ARG A 566 -31.43 19.99 -1.90
CA ARG A 566 -31.35 21.12 -2.83
C ARG A 566 -32.25 22.24 -2.32
N LEU A 567 -31.74 23.48 -2.30
CA LEU A 567 -32.47 24.67 -1.87
C LEU A 567 -33.16 24.54 -0.50
N LYS A 568 -32.61 23.70 0.40
CA LYS A 568 -33.21 23.37 1.71
C LYS A 568 -34.69 22.96 1.61
N ASN A 569 -35.04 22.23 0.54
CA ASN A 569 -36.40 21.72 0.32
C ASN A 569 -36.89 20.94 1.56
N GLY A 570 -38.07 21.29 2.07
CA GLY A 570 -38.64 20.73 3.31
C GLY A 570 -38.32 21.47 4.61
N VAL A 571 -37.44 22.49 4.62
CA VAL A 571 -37.19 23.35 5.80
C VAL A 571 -38.18 24.51 5.88
N GLY A 572 -38.61 25.05 4.74
CA GLY A 572 -39.70 26.03 4.65
C GLY A 572 -41.08 25.37 4.59
N SER A 573 -42.15 26.17 4.49
CA SER A 573 -43.54 25.68 4.48
C SER A 573 -43.96 24.96 3.19
N ARG A 574 -43.07 24.79 2.20
CA ARG A 574 -43.41 24.27 0.87
C ARG A 574 -42.40 23.22 0.42
N TYR A 575 -42.94 22.10 -0.08
CA TYR A 575 -42.19 21.12 -0.85
C TYR A 575 -42.23 21.50 -2.33
N VAL A 576 -41.07 21.47 -2.99
CA VAL A 576 -40.96 21.69 -4.45
C VAL A 576 -40.46 20.40 -5.10
N CYS A 577 -41.24 19.85 -6.04
CA CYS A 577 -40.79 18.70 -6.83
C CYS A 577 -39.59 19.09 -7.69
N GLN A 578 -38.56 18.24 -7.73
CA GLN A 578 -37.31 18.55 -8.43
C GLN A 578 -37.36 18.20 -9.92
N LEU A 579 -38.23 17.27 -10.33
CA LEU A 579 -38.40 16.90 -11.73
C LEU A 579 -39.17 18.00 -12.46
N GLN A 580 -38.58 18.57 -13.51
CA GLN A 580 -39.17 19.65 -14.30
C GLN A 580 -39.76 19.13 -15.62
N ARG A 581 -39.00 18.29 -16.32
CA ARG A 581 -39.39 17.77 -17.64
C ARG A 581 -39.16 16.27 -17.73
N LEU A 582 -40.12 15.57 -18.34
CA LEU A 582 -40.04 14.15 -18.65
C LEU A 582 -40.14 13.98 -20.17
N THR A 583 -39.08 13.50 -20.83
CA THR A 583 -39.10 13.19 -22.27
C THR A 583 -39.13 11.69 -22.48
N ILE A 584 -40.21 11.17 -23.05
CA ILE A 584 -40.39 9.77 -23.38
C ILE A 584 -40.05 9.55 -24.84
N GLN A 585 -38.98 8.82 -25.10
CA GLN A 585 -38.52 8.47 -26.44
C GLN A 585 -39.00 7.06 -26.78
N VAL A 586 -39.79 6.90 -27.83
CA VAL A 586 -40.46 5.62 -28.14
C VAL A 586 -40.49 5.33 -29.63
N CYS A 587 -40.43 4.06 -30.03
CA CYS A 587 -40.59 3.65 -31.42
C CYS A 587 -42.02 3.15 -31.70
N LYS A 588 -42.59 3.49 -32.86
CA LYS A 588 -43.95 3.08 -33.22
C LYS A 588 -44.09 1.58 -33.52
N GLU A 589 -43.04 0.96 -34.04
CA GLU A 589 -43.11 -0.41 -34.59
C GLU A 589 -42.29 -1.41 -33.75
N PHE A 590 -41.22 -0.96 -33.09
CA PHE A 590 -40.28 -1.88 -32.45
C PHE A 590 -40.88 -2.57 -31.22
N ARG A 591 -40.77 -3.91 -31.15
CA ARG A 591 -41.43 -4.74 -30.12
C ARG A 591 -41.02 -4.39 -28.69
N THR A 592 -39.75 -4.01 -28.49
CA THR A 592 -39.21 -3.71 -27.15
C THR A 592 -39.81 -2.45 -26.51
N SER A 593 -40.54 -1.65 -27.29
CA SER A 593 -41.25 -0.45 -26.84
C SER A 593 -42.73 -0.67 -26.54
N PHE A 594 -43.22 -1.91 -26.63
CA PHE A 594 -44.62 -2.25 -26.43
C PHE A 594 -45.18 -1.74 -25.09
N GLY A 595 -44.54 -2.07 -23.95
CA GLY A 595 -45.05 -1.63 -22.64
C GLY A 595 -44.96 -0.12 -22.42
N THR A 596 -44.00 0.57 -23.04
CA THR A 596 -43.95 2.05 -23.02
C THR A 596 -45.08 2.65 -23.85
N ARG A 597 -45.41 2.08 -25.02
CA ARG A 597 -46.55 2.52 -25.84
C ARG A 597 -47.88 2.29 -25.11
N ASP A 598 -48.00 1.16 -24.43
CA ASP A 598 -49.19 0.82 -23.65
C ASP A 598 -49.41 1.78 -22.47
N TRP A 599 -48.33 2.18 -21.78
CA TRP A 599 -48.37 3.23 -20.76
C TRP A 599 -48.73 4.61 -21.35
N ILE A 600 -48.17 4.97 -22.51
CA ILE A 600 -48.51 6.24 -23.20
C ILE A 600 -49.99 6.28 -23.58
N ALA A 601 -50.56 5.15 -24.05
CA ALA A 601 -51.94 5.09 -24.47
C ALA A 601 -52.94 5.21 -23.29
N ASN A 602 -52.63 4.56 -22.16
CA ASN A 602 -53.58 4.40 -21.06
C ASN A 602 -53.33 5.35 -19.86
N ASP A 603 -52.07 5.60 -19.49
CA ASP A 603 -51.71 6.21 -18.21
C ASP A 603 -51.17 7.64 -18.33
N LEU A 604 -50.63 8.04 -19.49
CA LEU A 604 -50.00 9.35 -19.68
C LEU A 604 -50.93 10.53 -19.35
N THR A 605 -52.18 10.46 -19.80
CA THR A 605 -53.17 11.52 -19.57
C THR A 605 -53.52 11.65 -18.09
N LYS A 606 -53.60 10.52 -17.38
CA LYS A 606 -53.86 10.50 -15.93
C LYS A 606 -52.66 11.09 -15.17
N PHE A 607 -51.46 10.65 -15.53
CA PHE A 607 -50.21 11.15 -14.97
C PHE A 607 -50.05 12.67 -15.09
N ALA A 608 -50.32 13.22 -16.29
CA ALA A 608 -50.21 14.66 -16.54
C ALA A 608 -51.21 15.49 -15.72
N ARG A 609 -52.39 14.93 -15.39
CA ARG A 609 -53.38 15.57 -14.51
C ARG A 609 -52.97 15.53 -13.04
N GLU A 610 -52.39 14.42 -12.59
CA GLU A 610 -51.93 14.25 -11.21
C GLU A 610 -50.67 15.08 -10.91
N HIS A 611 -49.82 15.30 -11.91
CA HIS A 611 -48.55 16.02 -11.77
C HIS A 611 -48.45 17.22 -12.73
N PRO A 612 -49.27 18.27 -12.55
CA PRO A 612 -49.33 19.42 -13.47
C PRO A 612 -48.05 20.25 -13.50
N TYR A 613 -47.16 20.07 -12.52
CA TYR A 613 -45.87 20.75 -12.43
C TYR A 613 -44.75 20.10 -13.26
N VAL A 614 -44.99 18.93 -13.86
CA VAL A 614 -44.02 18.25 -14.74
C VAL A 614 -44.47 18.36 -16.19
N VAL A 615 -43.62 18.90 -17.05
CA VAL A 615 -43.91 18.95 -18.49
C VAL A 615 -43.49 17.63 -19.14
N VAL A 616 -44.42 16.96 -19.81
CA VAL A 616 -44.16 15.68 -20.47
C VAL A 616 -44.08 15.84 -21.98
N TYR A 617 -43.00 15.37 -22.58
CA TYR A 617 -42.79 15.30 -24.03
C TYR A 617 -42.77 13.86 -24.50
N VAL A 618 -43.44 13.57 -25.61
CA VAL A 618 -43.36 12.27 -26.28
C VAL A 618 -42.64 12.46 -27.61
N GLN A 619 -41.44 11.87 -27.73
CA GLN A 619 -40.62 11.96 -28.93
C GLN A 619 -40.59 10.61 -29.65
N PRO A 620 -41.24 10.47 -30.83
CA PRO A 620 -41.13 9.26 -31.61
C PRO A 620 -39.72 9.13 -32.20
N ARG A 621 -39.08 7.97 -32.03
CA ARG A 621 -37.77 7.61 -32.60
C ARG A 621 -37.85 6.28 -33.33
N ARG A 622 -37.55 6.26 -34.63
CA ARG A 622 -37.61 5.04 -35.46
C ARG A 622 -36.45 4.10 -35.12
N HIS A 623 -36.73 2.79 -35.06
CA HIS A 623 -35.76 1.71 -34.83
C HIS A 623 -34.80 1.91 -33.64
N ARG A 624 -35.25 2.59 -32.57
CA ARG A 624 -34.48 2.76 -31.32
C ARG A 624 -35.23 2.16 -30.14
N ALA A 625 -34.47 1.67 -29.16
CA ALA A 625 -35.02 1.23 -27.88
C ALA A 625 -35.69 2.40 -27.15
N PRO A 626 -36.78 2.16 -26.41
CA PRO A 626 -37.46 3.21 -25.66
C PRO A 626 -36.57 3.71 -24.51
N ASN A 627 -36.63 5.01 -24.23
CA ASN A 627 -35.84 5.66 -23.19
C ASN A 627 -36.62 6.80 -22.56
N ILE A 628 -36.48 7.01 -21.25
CA ILE A 628 -37.02 8.18 -20.56
C ILE A 628 -35.88 9.09 -20.12
N VAL A 629 -36.07 10.39 -20.33
CA VAL A 629 -35.17 11.44 -19.90
C VAL A 629 -35.88 12.29 -18.87
N GLY A 630 -35.43 12.24 -17.62
CA GLY A 630 -35.85 13.16 -16.57
C GLY A 630 -34.88 14.33 -16.49
N GLU A 631 -35.37 15.56 -16.63
CA GLU A 631 -34.59 16.79 -16.40
C GLU A 631 -35.05 17.44 -15.11
N TYR A 632 -34.10 17.74 -14.24
CA TYR A 632 -34.35 18.29 -12.91
C TYR A 632 -34.04 19.79 -12.85
N LEU A 633 -34.60 20.49 -11.87
CA LEU A 633 -34.39 21.94 -11.66
C LEU A 633 -32.91 22.33 -11.48
N THR A 634 -32.06 21.40 -11.06
CA THR A 634 -30.61 21.59 -10.92
C THR A 634 -29.87 21.66 -12.27
N GLY A 635 -30.54 21.28 -13.36
CA GLY A 635 -29.92 21.09 -14.68
C GLY A 635 -29.46 19.65 -14.93
N ASP A 636 -29.52 18.78 -13.91
CA ASP A 636 -29.14 17.37 -14.04
C ASP A 636 -30.13 16.62 -14.94
N ARG A 637 -29.62 15.63 -15.69
CA ARG A 637 -30.41 14.79 -16.59
C ARG A 637 -30.17 13.31 -16.31
N GLN A 638 -31.25 12.55 -16.19
CA GLN A 638 -31.21 11.12 -15.95
C GLN A 638 -31.84 10.36 -17.09
N TRP A 639 -31.11 9.39 -17.63
CA TRP A 639 -31.54 8.54 -18.74
C TRP A 639 -31.87 7.15 -18.20
N ILE A 640 -33.09 6.67 -18.47
CA ILE A 640 -33.57 5.36 -18.03
C ILE A 640 -34.03 4.55 -19.24
N PRO A 641 -33.28 3.51 -19.67
CA PRO A 641 -33.71 2.65 -20.76
C PRO A 641 -34.93 1.82 -20.33
N LEU A 642 -35.94 1.75 -21.20
CA LEU A 642 -37.19 1.03 -20.94
C LEU A 642 -37.39 -0.18 -21.87
N SER A 643 -36.32 -0.69 -22.46
CA SER A 643 -36.39 -1.83 -23.38
C SER A 643 -36.98 -3.07 -22.69
N ASN A 644 -38.03 -3.65 -23.27
CA ASN A 644 -38.75 -4.82 -22.75
C ASN A 644 -39.33 -4.63 -21.34
N CYS A 645 -39.69 -3.40 -20.96
CA CYS A 645 -40.38 -3.13 -19.71
C CYS A 645 -41.91 -3.20 -19.88
N ASP A 646 -42.58 -3.83 -18.93
CA ASP A 646 -44.04 -3.86 -18.82
C ASP A 646 -44.60 -2.51 -18.33
N ARG A 647 -45.88 -2.25 -18.60
CA ARG A 647 -46.57 -0.99 -18.22
C ARG A 647 -46.35 -0.62 -16.74
N GLU A 648 -46.47 -1.58 -15.83
CA GLU A 648 -46.29 -1.36 -14.38
C GLU A 648 -44.85 -0.97 -14.02
N LYS A 649 -43.85 -1.59 -14.67
CA LYS A 649 -42.45 -1.24 -14.47
C LYS A 649 -42.14 0.15 -15.01
N VAL A 650 -42.74 0.53 -16.14
CA VAL A 650 -42.65 1.90 -16.68
C VAL A 650 -43.22 2.90 -15.67
N ASN A 651 -44.39 2.62 -15.10
CA ASN A 651 -44.99 3.47 -14.08
C ASN A 651 -44.10 3.59 -12.83
N TRP A 652 -43.51 2.48 -12.37
CA TRP A 652 -42.57 2.47 -11.25
C TRP A 652 -41.34 3.36 -11.52
N TRP A 653 -40.76 3.29 -12.72
CA TRP A 653 -39.63 4.13 -13.10
C TRP A 653 -39.98 5.61 -13.14
N ILE A 654 -41.18 5.95 -13.62
CA ILE A 654 -41.65 7.34 -13.67
C ILE A 654 -41.89 7.89 -12.25
N HIS A 655 -42.52 7.11 -11.36
CA HIS A 655 -42.62 7.48 -9.94
C HIS A 655 -41.26 7.59 -9.26
N SER A 656 -40.29 6.76 -9.64
CA SER A 656 -38.92 6.86 -9.15
C SER A 656 -38.26 8.17 -9.56
N LEU A 657 -38.43 8.62 -10.81
CA LEU A 657 -37.94 9.92 -11.29
C LEU A 657 -38.61 11.10 -10.57
N LEU A 658 -39.91 10.99 -10.25
CA LEU A 658 -40.64 12.03 -9.51
C LEU A 658 -40.16 12.21 -8.06
N THR A 659 -39.79 11.10 -7.41
CA THR A 659 -39.39 11.08 -5.99
C THR A 659 -37.90 11.39 -5.80
N GLN A 660 -37.11 11.34 -6.88
CA GLN A 660 -35.69 11.63 -6.86
C GLN A 660 -35.38 13.13 -6.97
N LYS A 661 -34.17 13.49 -6.53
CA LYS A 661 -33.64 14.87 -6.59
C LYS A 661 -32.75 15.15 -7.80
N GLY A 662 -32.54 14.16 -8.68
CA GLY A 662 -31.70 14.29 -9.87
C GLY A 662 -30.19 14.16 -9.67
N ASP A 663 -29.72 13.94 -8.44
CA ASP A 663 -28.29 13.72 -8.20
C ASP A 663 -27.84 12.41 -8.89
N PRO A 664 -26.62 12.37 -9.49
CA PRO A 664 -25.99 11.12 -9.90
C PRO A 664 -25.96 10.15 -8.72
N GLN A 665 -25.95 8.84 -9.00
CA GLN A 665 -25.83 7.80 -7.98
C GLN A 665 -24.42 7.82 -7.36
N TRP A 666 -24.16 8.80 -6.51
CA TRP A 666 -22.94 8.93 -5.72
C TRP A 666 -23.08 8.17 -4.41
N ARG A 667 -21.94 7.69 -3.93
CA ARG A 667 -21.85 7.09 -2.61
C ARG A 667 -22.08 8.17 -1.55
N LEU A 668 -23.03 7.94 -0.64
CA LEU A 668 -23.24 8.84 0.49
C LEU A 668 -22.24 8.52 1.60
N LEU A 669 -21.44 9.53 1.99
CA LEU A 669 -20.45 9.39 3.06
C LEU A 669 -21.10 9.27 4.45
N LYS A 670 -22.22 9.96 4.64
CA LYS A 670 -23.03 9.94 5.86
C LYS A 670 -24.50 9.90 5.48
N GLN A 671 -25.29 9.11 6.20
CA GLN A 671 -26.75 9.03 6.05
C GLN A 671 -27.48 10.19 6.75
N MET A 672 -26.76 10.97 7.54
CA MET A 672 -27.27 12.14 8.26
C MET A 672 -26.47 13.39 7.89
N HIS A 673 -27.14 14.53 7.91
CA HIS A 673 -26.53 15.85 7.78
C HIS A 673 -27.22 16.81 8.74
N THR A 674 -26.41 17.61 9.43
CA THR A 674 -26.87 18.69 10.29
C THR A 674 -25.93 19.87 10.09
N ASP A 675 -26.50 21.06 9.92
CA ASP A 675 -25.75 22.33 9.91
C ASP A 675 -25.28 22.68 11.35
N SER A 676 -25.88 22.08 12.38
CA SER A 676 -25.60 22.34 13.80
C SER A 676 -25.30 21.02 14.54
N PRO A 677 -24.04 20.56 14.54
CA PRO A 677 -23.67 19.25 15.09
C PRO A 677 -23.61 19.19 16.62
N SER A 678 -23.48 20.32 17.32
CA SER A 678 -23.53 20.38 18.79
C SER A 678 -24.49 21.47 19.26
N VAL A 679 -25.22 21.18 20.34
CA VAL A 679 -26.15 22.10 21.00
C VAL A 679 -25.48 22.83 22.18
N GLN A 680 -24.57 22.16 22.89
CA GLN A 680 -23.95 22.65 24.13
C GLN A 680 -22.52 23.19 23.92
N GLY A 681 -22.07 23.27 22.68
CA GLY A 681 -20.68 23.60 22.33
C GLY A 681 -19.91 22.36 21.87
N ILE A 682 -18.99 22.55 20.93
CA ILE A 682 -18.16 21.45 20.42
C ILE A 682 -17.12 21.11 21.49
N TRP A 683 -16.92 19.82 21.74
CA TRP A 683 -15.89 19.37 22.67
C TRP A 683 -14.52 19.91 22.23
N THR A 684 -13.82 20.50 23.19
CA THR A 684 -12.42 20.92 23.06
C THR A 684 -11.58 20.16 24.10
N PRO A 685 -10.26 19.99 23.87
CA PRO A 685 -9.37 19.42 24.87
C PRO A 685 -9.36 20.15 26.23
N PHE A 686 -9.92 21.35 26.29
CA PHE A 686 -10.03 22.18 27.50
C PHE A 686 -11.40 22.10 28.18
N THR A 687 -12.40 21.48 27.56
CA THR A 687 -13.79 21.46 28.07
C THR A 687 -13.88 20.85 29.47
N ASN A 688 -13.11 19.79 29.74
CA ASN A 688 -13.09 19.08 31.02
C ASN A 688 -11.78 19.29 31.79
N LYS A 689 -11.01 20.35 31.50
CA LYS A 689 -9.77 20.65 32.21
C LYS A 689 -9.99 21.78 33.23
N PRO A 690 -9.40 21.67 34.44
CA PRO A 690 -9.43 22.77 35.38
C PRO A 690 -8.67 23.97 34.79
N ILE A 691 -9.20 25.17 35.05
CA ILE A 691 -8.68 26.44 34.52
C ILE A 691 -7.19 26.60 34.88
N ASP A 692 -6.80 26.18 36.08
CA ASP A 692 -5.42 26.27 36.59
C ASP A 692 -4.37 25.66 35.66
N ARG A 693 -4.69 24.57 34.95
CA ARG A 693 -3.73 23.92 34.03
C ARG A 693 -3.55 24.67 32.72
N ILE A 694 -4.46 25.58 32.39
CA ILE A 694 -4.48 26.35 31.14
C ILE A 694 -3.74 27.69 31.33
N THR A 695 -3.81 28.27 32.53
CA THR A 695 -3.17 29.56 32.87
C THR A 695 -1.71 29.44 33.30
N ARG A 696 -1.26 28.24 33.71
CA ARG A 696 0.13 28.03 34.15
C ARG A 696 1.12 28.09 33.00
N MET A 697 2.18 28.89 33.16
CA MET A 697 3.35 28.88 32.29
C MET A 697 4.27 27.74 32.72
N TYR A 698 4.61 26.85 31.78
CA TYR A 698 5.58 25.77 32.04
C TYR A 698 7.01 26.24 31.73
N PRO A 699 8.02 25.76 32.49
CA PRO A 699 7.93 24.79 33.59
C PRO A 699 7.46 25.42 34.91
N ASP A 700 6.50 24.77 35.56
CA ASP A 700 5.93 25.18 36.85
C ASP A 700 6.73 24.56 38.01
N LYS A 701 7.23 25.40 38.93
CA LYS A 701 8.07 24.94 40.06
C LYS A 701 7.30 24.02 41.00
N ASP A 702 6.01 24.27 41.20
CA ASP A 702 5.14 23.51 42.12
C ASP A 702 4.87 22.08 41.64
N LEU A 703 4.96 21.81 40.33
CA LEU A 703 4.86 20.46 39.77
C LEU A 703 6.21 19.75 39.70
N THR A 704 7.31 20.50 39.83
CA THR A 704 8.68 19.95 39.88
C THR A 704 9.00 19.48 41.29
N GLU A 705 8.45 20.15 42.30
CA GLU A 705 8.41 19.73 43.70
C GLU A 705 7.30 18.69 43.93
N MET A 706 7.35 17.55 43.22
CA MET A 706 6.81 16.36 43.87
C MET A 706 7.79 16.01 44.98
N GLU A 707 7.42 16.30 46.24
CA GLU A 707 8.10 15.74 47.40
C GLU A 707 8.09 14.22 47.24
N TYR A 708 9.22 13.67 46.81
CA TYR A 708 9.46 12.25 46.94
C TYR A 708 9.32 11.95 48.44
N PRO A 709 8.46 10.99 48.84
CA PRO A 709 8.36 10.65 50.25
C PRO A 709 9.77 10.35 50.76
N HIS A 710 10.18 11.05 51.82
CA HIS A 710 11.53 10.93 52.40
C HIS A 710 11.89 9.47 52.75
N ILE A 711 10.86 8.65 52.96
CA ILE A 711 10.97 7.24 53.25
C ILE A 711 10.62 6.46 51.99
N THR A 712 11.58 5.68 51.50
CA THR A 712 11.37 4.80 50.36
C THR A 712 10.35 3.70 50.72
N ALA A 713 9.59 3.21 49.74
CA ALA A 713 8.62 2.12 49.98
C ALA A 713 9.27 0.89 50.64
N THR A 714 10.55 0.65 50.37
CA THR A 714 11.36 -0.42 50.99
C THR A 714 11.57 -0.19 52.49
N GLN A 715 11.87 1.04 52.90
CA GLN A 715 12.05 1.40 54.32
C GLN A 715 10.73 1.33 55.09
N GLN A 716 9.61 1.75 54.50
CA GLN A 716 8.29 1.58 55.11
C GLN A 716 7.96 0.10 55.38
N ILE A 717 8.29 -0.79 54.43
CA ILE A 717 8.06 -2.23 54.60
C ILE A 717 8.96 -2.80 55.72
N GLN A 718 10.19 -2.33 55.84
CA GLN A 718 11.09 -2.72 56.93
C GLN A 718 10.58 -2.28 58.31
N GLU A 719 10.13 -1.03 58.44
CA GLU A 719 9.53 -0.53 59.68
C GLU A 719 8.26 -1.29 60.06
N LEU A 720 7.38 -1.57 59.10
CA LEU A 720 6.19 -2.39 59.32
C LEU A 720 6.54 -3.81 59.78
N PHE A 721 7.59 -4.41 59.20
CA PHE A 721 8.05 -5.74 59.57
C PHE A 721 8.68 -5.77 60.97
N GLU A 722 9.41 -4.73 61.36
CA GLU A 722 9.96 -4.59 62.72
C GLU A 722 8.86 -4.36 63.76
N GLN A 723 7.86 -3.55 63.45
CA GLN A 723 6.67 -3.36 64.28
C GLN A 723 5.88 -4.66 64.45
N GLU A 724 5.71 -5.46 63.39
CA GLU A 724 5.09 -6.78 63.51
C GLU A 724 5.88 -7.74 64.40
N LYS A 725 7.22 -7.71 64.34
CA LYS A 725 8.06 -8.52 65.22
C LYS A 725 7.93 -8.13 66.68
N LEU A 726 7.88 -6.82 66.96
CA LEU A 726 7.69 -6.30 68.31
C LEU A 726 6.30 -6.68 68.86
N ASN A 727 5.25 -6.55 68.06
CA ASN A 727 3.89 -6.94 68.43
C ASN A 727 3.68 -8.45 68.60
N LYS A 728 4.55 -9.30 68.03
CA LYS A 728 4.54 -10.77 68.23
C LYS A 728 5.37 -11.22 69.43
N THR A 729 6.18 -10.34 70.01
CA THR A 729 7.04 -10.65 71.17
C THR A 729 6.54 -10.04 72.49
N SER A 730 5.57 -9.11 72.43
CA SER A 730 4.65 -8.74 73.51
C SER A 730 3.42 -9.64 73.53
#